data_AF-A0A8H4WE71-F1
#
_entry.id   AF-A0A8H4WE71-F1
#
_cell.length_a   1.000
_cell.length_b   1.000
_cell.length_c   1.000
_cell.angle_alpha   90.00
_cell.angle_beta   90.00
_cell.angle_gamma   90.00
#
_symmetry.space_group_name_H-M   'P 1'
#
loop_
_entity.id
_entity.type
_entity.pdbx_description
1 polymer ?
#
loop_
_entity_poly.entity_id
_entity_poly.type
_entity_poly.pdbx_seq_one_letter_code
_entity_poly.pdbx_strand_id
1 'polypeptide(L)'
;MNKFFGETDNSYQLVFSQIEQLAQMAREVLYCRQNPTLVPRFEDLQTGKLKECLQSMRVTDPRDILENILNEKEKRSGQSCKWILTEEKFSHWTTTNDSQLLRIIGPPGIGKTMMATFIAETISAWVARSSNAAFAYFFCDDKKGGDRRLSTAILRSLIWQLLLQNNAFFKYVERELDTHDRSRVFEDDLENFPALWRMFRDMLQDPKAGEIFILIDALDECDRAGLERLVAKISDIFSTPSEQSPGRVKFLVTHRPQIAGIEEPLRLLRARASLCIEINSSVIKDDLEQYIHLKTRDLVSRKPNLRKSEDRIRKILEFRAEGTFLWVSLMVAEIGRPGVPKHQVEELLRNPPSQLGGIYASILNRIDSNRQREAKFILHCMVAAERPLTKIEIMIAYTTFCLPSSNLRKNKVPTQDDAEEYDDIFSACSSILLPPPADSDNPTIGFCHQSVKDFLLKDPSRTNREWYHTTIDKANLLVFQTFWKYLTAQDGLLAQSLRGKPRQPGRKYELKGKGDVYPFPNRFLKWGKRAKEKAPKYLLLEYVFMTWKKHAVSCYPAAKEGLGIDLDEAPELRDLWFLCAARSGQIEMVRLLLRTGDAVLGVMDAIGATPLSLAAENGHVDVVKLLLATRQTEIDLANIRGQTPLSQAAVNGHLGVVKMLLATGRAKTERSMQFNYTPLHRAAKEGHLDVVKELLASGADINSKSVLGDTAMSLAMEKGHRAVVDELSARGARSVKLEEFVEDPIATQDENDIAARLYDWLH
;
A
#
# COMPACT_ATOMS: atom_id res chain seq x y z
N MET A 1 18.56 -47.06 35.65
CA MET A 1 17.80 -47.89 36.62
C MET A 1 18.59 -49.14 37.02
N ASN A 2 19.08 -49.97 36.09
CA ASN A 2 19.86 -51.20 36.40
C ASN A 2 21.20 -51.03 37.17
N LYS A 3 21.59 -49.79 37.52
CA LYS A 3 22.80 -49.50 38.31
C LYS A 3 22.51 -49.21 39.79
N PHE A 4 21.23 -49.12 40.18
CA PHE A 4 20.82 -48.80 41.54
C PHE A 4 20.20 -50.04 42.19
N PHE A 5 20.41 -50.23 43.49
CA PHE A 5 19.94 -51.40 44.24
C PHE A 5 18.46 -51.30 44.65
N GLY A 6 17.61 -50.77 43.75
CA GLY A 6 16.18 -50.59 43.99
C GLY A 6 15.78 -49.18 44.44
N GLU A 7 14.49 -49.00 44.69
CA GLU A 7 13.87 -47.69 44.96
C GLU A 7 14.24 -47.09 46.32
N THR A 8 14.77 -47.90 47.24
CA THR A 8 15.22 -47.48 48.57
C THR A 8 16.70 -47.06 48.62
N ASP A 9 17.43 -47.15 47.50
CA ASP A 9 18.82 -46.71 47.40
C ASP A 9 18.91 -45.18 47.50
N ASN A 10 19.64 -44.66 48.50
CA ASN A 10 19.83 -43.22 48.68
C ASN A 10 20.41 -42.53 47.44
N SER A 11 21.25 -43.23 46.68
CA SER A 11 21.84 -42.71 45.44
C SER A 11 20.80 -42.59 44.33
N TYR A 12 19.82 -43.50 44.31
CA TYR A 12 18.69 -43.44 43.38
C TYR A 12 17.75 -42.29 43.73
N GLN A 13 17.40 -42.13 45.02
CA GLN A 13 16.54 -41.05 45.50
C GLN A 13 17.11 -39.65 45.18
N LEU A 14 18.44 -39.48 45.20
CA LEU A 14 19.11 -38.22 44.84
C LEU A 14 18.99 -37.86 43.36
N VAL A 15 18.86 -38.83 42.46
CA VAL A 15 18.82 -38.60 40.99
C VAL A 15 17.45 -38.91 40.38
N PHE A 16 16.52 -39.50 41.15
CA PHE A 16 15.23 -39.97 40.68
C PHE A 16 14.40 -38.84 40.06
N SER A 17 14.32 -37.68 40.72
CA SER A 17 13.62 -36.50 40.20
C SER A 17 14.18 -36.02 38.86
N GLN A 18 15.51 -36.07 38.69
CA GLN A 18 16.17 -35.72 37.43
C GLN A 18 15.87 -36.74 36.33
N ILE A 19 15.88 -38.04 36.66
CA ILE A 19 15.55 -39.11 35.71
C ILE A 19 14.09 -39.03 35.29
N GLU A 20 13.18 -38.76 36.22
CA GLU A 20 11.75 -38.59 35.96
C GLU A 20 11.51 -37.36 35.07
N GLN A 21 12.18 -36.25 35.34
CA GLN A 21 12.13 -35.05 34.49
C GLN A 21 12.64 -35.34 33.07
N LEU A 22 13.79 -36.03 32.94
CA LEU A 22 14.34 -36.42 31.63
C LEU A 22 13.42 -37.39 30.88
N ALA A 23 12.78 -38.33 31.58
CA ALA A 23 11.83 -39.27 30.99
C ALA A 23 10.55 -38.57 30.53
N GLN A 24 10.05 -37.61 31.30
CA GLN A 24 8.89 -36.79 30.93
C GLN A 24 9.19 -35.93 29.69
N MET A 25 10.35 -35.26 29.66
CA MET A 25 10.82 -34.52 28.49
C MET A 25 10.97 -35.43 27.26
N ALA A 26 11.52 -36.63 27.43
CA ALA A 26 11.66 -37.59 26.34
C ALA A 26 10.30 -38.09 25.81
N ARG A 27 9.31 -38.29 26.70
CA ARG A 27 7.92 -38.65 26.32
C ARG A 27 7.23 -37.53 25.54
N GLU A 28 7.40 -36.28 25.96
CA GLU A 28 6.87 -35.12 25.22
C GLU A 28 7.48 -35.03 23.82
N VAL A 29 8.80 -35.22 23.70
CA VAL A 29 9.49 -35.26 22.40
C VAL A 29 8.99 -36.42 21.53
N LEU A 30 8.77 -37.61 22.10
CA LEU A 30 8.22 -38.77 21.38
C LEU A 30 6.77 -38.55 20.95
N TYR A 31 5.94 -37.95 21.80
CA TYR A 31 4.55 -37.62 21.50
C TYR A 31 4.46 -36.62 20.34
N CYS A 32 5.28 -35.56 20.33
CA CYS A 32 5.36 -34.61 19.23
C CYS A 32 5.88 -35.23 17.92
N ARG A 33 6.77 -36.24 18.00
CA ARG A 33 7.22 -37.00 16.82
C ARG A 33 6.15 -37.91 16.25
N GLN A 34 5.28 -38.46 17.10
CA GLN A 34 4.19 -39.36 16.69
C GLN A 34 2.94 -38.61 16.24
N ASN A 35 2.72 -37.40 16.77
CA ASN A 35 1.60 -36.53 16.44
C ASN A 35 2.13 -35.14 16.07
N PRO A 36 2.62 -34.93 14.83
CA PRO A 36 3.06 -33.62 14.40
C PRO A 36 1.86 -32.67 14.49
N THR A 37 1.93 -31.67 15.38
CA THR A 37 0.93 -30.63 15.49
C THR A 37 0.92 -29.85 14.17
N LEU A 38 -0.11 -30.12 13.35
CA LEU A 38 -0.40 -29.32 12.17
C LEU A 38 -0.72 -27.89 12.63
N VAL A 39 -0.20 -26.88 11.93
CA VAL A 39 -0.60 -25.49 12.15
C VAL A 39 -2.11 -25.39 11.95
N PRO A 40 -2.89 -24.97 12.96
CA PRO A 40 -4.35 -24.91 12.86
C PRO A 40 -4.80 -24.10 11.64
N ARG A 41 -5.88 -24.53 10.99
CA ARG A 41 -6.57 -23.64 10.05
C ARG A 41 -7.34 -22.57 10.82
N PHE A 42 -7.56 -21.42 10.18
CA PHE A 42 -8.40 -20.39 10.76
C PHE A 42 -9.80 -20.94 11.10
N GLU A 43 -10.31 -21.89 10.30
CA GLU A 43 -11.58 -22.56 10.54
C GLU A 43 -11.62 -23.40 11.83
N ASP A 44 -10.46 -23.84 12.33
CA ASP A 44 -10.35 -24.71 13.51
C ASP A 44 -10.48 -23.94 14.84
N LEU A 45 -10.53 -22.60 14.80
CA LEU A 45 -10.61 -21.74 15.99
C LEU A 45 -12.04 -21.59 16.53
N GLN A 46 -12.20 -21.93 17.82
CA GLN A 46 -13.40 -21.62 18.61
C GLN A 46 -13.51 -20.12 18.94
N THR A 47 -14.72 -19.67 19.28
CA THR A 47 -15.15 -18.26 19.40
C THR A 47 -14.40 -17.45 20.48
N GLY A 48 -14.17 -16.13 20.24
CA GLY A 48 -13.53 -15.22 21.19
C GLY A 48 -12.82 -14.01 20.54
N LYS A 49 -12.24 -13.11 21.36
CA LYS A 49 -11.55 -11.87 20.93
C LYS A 49 -10.38 -12.11 19.95
N LEU A 50 -9.66 -13.23 20.08
CA LEU A 50 -8.59 -13.60 19.16
C LEU A 50 -9.11 -13.82 17.74
N LYS A 51 -10.29 -14.46 17.60
CA LYS A 51 -10.91 -14.70 16.30
C LYS A 51 -11.30 -13.39 15.62
N GLU A 52 -11.88 -12.46 16.37
CA GLU A 52 -12.21 -11.11 15.90
C GLU A 52 -10.95 -10.35 15.46
N CYS A 53 -9.88 -10.42 16.25
CA CYS A 53 -8.59 -9.82 15.90
C CYS A 53 -8.01 -10.37 14.58
N LEU A 54 -7.96 -11.70 14.44
CA LEU A 54 -7.47 -12.35 13.23
C LEU A 54 -8.33 -12.00 12.00
N GLN A 55 -9.64 -11.82 12.16
CA GLN A 55 -10.54 -11.38 11.08
C GLN A 55 -10.26 -9.93 10.65
N SER A 56 -10.09 -9.02 11.61
CA SER A 56 -9.83 -7.61 11.29
C SER A 56 -8.44 -7.35 10.71
N MET A 57 -7.49 -8.27 10.87
CA MET A 57 -6.19 -8.17 10.18
C MET A 57 -6.32 -8.28 8.65
N ARG A 58 -7.44 -8.78 8.10
CA ARG A 58 -7.70 -8.89 6.65
C ARG A 58 -6.55 -9.60 5.89
N VAL A 59 -5.99 -10.64 6.51
CA VAL A 59 -4.90 -11.46 5.95
C VAL A 59 -5.50 -12.61 5.14
N THR A 60 -4.94 -12.88 3.95
CA THR A 60 -5.22 -14.11 3.22
C THR A 60 -4.33 -15.23 3.75
N ASP A 61 -4.85 -16.45 3.89
CA ASP A 61 -4.09 -17.59 4.44
C ASP A 61 -2.79 -17.81 3.63
N PRO A 62 -1.62 -17.72 4.28
CA PRO A 62 -0.32 -17.93 3.63
C PRO A 62 -0.13 -19.30 2.99
N ARG A 63 -0.90 -20.32 3.39
CA ARG A 63 -0.89 -21.63 2.74
C ARG A 63 -1.53 -21.57 1.36
N ASP A 64 -2.67 -20.88 1.23
CA ASP A 64 -3.31 -20.67 -0.06
C ASP A 64 -2.40 -19.88 -1.01
N ILE A 65 -1.67 -18.90 -0.47
CA ILE A 65 -0.65 -18.15 -1.24
C ILE A 65 0.46 -19.09 -1.73
N LEU A 66 1.00 -19.91 -0.84
CA LEU A 66 2.06 -20.87 -1.18
C LEU A 66 1.58 -21.88 -2.24
N GLU A 67 0.37 -22.43 -2.08
CA GLU A 67 -0.24 -23.32 -3.07
C GLU A 67 -0.46 -22.62 -4.42
N ASN A 68 -0.95 -21.38 -4.41
CA ASN A 68 -1.09 -20.58 -5.63
C ASN A 68 0.25 -20.36 -6.32
N ILE A 69 1.31 -20.01 -5.58
CA ILE A 69 2.66 -19.85 -6.14
C ILE A 69 3.16 -21.17 -6.74
N LEU A 70 2.90 -22.31 -6.09
CA LEU A 70 3.29 -23.63 -6.59
C LEU A 70 2.45 -24.12 -7.79
N ASN A 71 1.24 -23.58 -7.95
CA ASN A 71 0.38 -23.84 -9.10
C ASN A 71 0.72 -22.92 -10.29
N GLU A 72 1.04 -21.66 -10.01
CA GLU A 72 1.43 -20.66 -11.01
C GLU A 72 2.87 -20.85 -11.49
N LYS A 73 3.80 -21.07 -10.57
CA LYS A 73 5.19 -21.42 -10.86
C LYS A 73 5.24 -22.93 -11.00
N GLU A 74 5.59 -23.39 -12.20
CA GLU A 74 5.56 -24.81 -12.57
C GLU A 74 6.22 -25.73 -11.53
N LYS A 75 5.64 -26.93 -11.35
CA LYS A 75 6.07 -27.91 -10.35
C LYS A 75 7.59 -28.12 -10.36
N ARG A 76 8.20 -28.01 -9.17
CA ARG A 76 9.63 -28.32 -8.96
C ARG A 76 9.96 -29.71 -9.49
N SER A 77 11.07 -29.82 -10.21
CA SER A 77 11.57 -31.09 -10.70
C SER A 77 12.33 -31.83 -9.61
N GLY A 78 11.77 -32.92 -9.08
CA GLY A 78 12.49 -33.93 -8.29
C GLY A 78 13.46 -33.39 -7.22
N GLN A 79 14.76 -33.29 -7.57
CA GLN A 79 15.86 -32.92 -6.67
C GLN A 79 16.15 -31.40 -6.59
N SER A 80 15.40 -30.56 -7.31
CA SER A 80 15.67 -29.12 -7.39
C SER A 80 15.71 -28.43 -6.01
N CYS A 81 16.63 -27.47 -5.87
CA CYS A 81 16.88 -26.68 -4.66
C CYS A 81 17.44 -27.44 -3.45
N LYS A 82 17.64 -28.76 -3.51
CA LYS A 82 18.17 -29.54 -2.37
C LYS A 82 19.60 -29.19 -1.98
N TRP A 83 20.39 -28.67 -2.91
CA TRP A 83 21.75 -28.19 -2.66
C TRP A 83 21.79 -27.14 -1.55
N ILE A 84 20.70 -26.37 -1.35
CA ILE A 84 20.61 -25.37 -0.28
C ILE A 84 20.77 -26.00 1.10
N LEU A 85 20.26 -27.22 1.29
CA LEU A 85 20.37 -27.92 2.58
C LEU A 85 21.82 -28.34 2.88
N THR A 86 22.66 -28.45 1.86
CA THR A 86 24.09 -28.77 1.99
C THR A 86 24.98 -27.52 1.98
N GLU A 87 24.41 -26.34 1.73
CA GLU A 87 25.16 -25.08 1.73
C GLU A 87 25.61 -24.74 3.15
N GLU A 88 26.91 -24.47 3.32
CA GLU A 88 27.53 -24.28 4.63
C GLU A 88 26.86 -23.18 5.44
N LYS A 89 26.59 -22.03 4.81
CA LYS A 89 25.95 -20.89 5.47
C LYS A 89 24.51 -21.17 5.91
N PHE A 90 23.76 -21.92 5.11
CA PHE A 90 22.39 -22.33 5.47
C PHE A 90 22.41 -23.37 6.60
N SER A 91 23.32 -24.33 6.54
CA SER A 91 23.54 -25.33 7.58
C SER A 91 23.94 -24.68 8.91
N HIS A 92 24.84 -23.69 8.88
CA HIS A 92 25.21 -22.90 10.06
C HIS A 92 24.01 -22.12 10.61
N TRP A 93 23.28 -21.41 9.75
CA TRP A 93 22.10 -20.63 10.13
C TRP A 93 21.02 -21.48 10.81
N THR A 94 20.78 -22.70 10.31
CA THR A 94 19.79 -23.62 10.88
C THR A 94 20.23 -24.25 12.21
N THR A 95 21.54 -24.46 12.43
CA THR A 95 22.05 -25.18 13.61
C THR A 95 22.49 -24.28 14.76
N THR A 96 22.81 -23.00 14.51
CA THR A 96 23.19 -22.07 15.58
C THR A 96 22.04 -21.82 16.55
N ASN A 97 22.37 -21.52 17.82
CA ASN A 97 21.41 -21.04 18.82
C ASN A 97 21.26 -19.51 18.82
N ASP A 98 22.15 -18.81 18.11
CA ASP A 98 22.16 -17.35 18.04
C ASP A 98 21.10 -16.85 17.06
N SER A 99 20.54 -15.67 17.35
CA SER A 99 19.68 -14.96 16.41
C SER A 99 20.50 -14.49 15.21
N GLN A 100 20.10 -14.91 14.00
CA GLN A 100 20.83 -14.61 12.77
C GLN A 100 19.89 -14.28 11.60
N LEU A 101 20.36 -13.37 10.76
CA LEU A 101 19.79 -13.06 9.46
C LEU A 101 20.55 -13.80 8.37
N LEU A 102 19.83 -14.50 7.49
CA LEU A 102 20.34 -15.09 6.26
C LEU A 102 19.76 -14.36 5.05
N ARG A 103 20.63 -13.90 4.15
CA ARG A 103 20.26 -13.25 2.90
C ARG A 103 20.56 -14.14 1.71
N ILE A 104 19.56 -14.35 0.86
CA ILE A 104 19.73 -15.02 -0.44
C ILE A 104 19.62 -13.96 -1.54
N ILE A 105 20.74 -13.67 -2.19
CA ILE A 105 20.86 -12.60 -3.19
C ILE A 105 21.04 -13.22 -4.56
N GLY A 106 20.31 -12.75 -5.56
CA GLY A 106 20.51 -13.21 -6.93
C GLY A 106 19.74 -12.40 -7.97
N PRO A 107 20.18 -12.43 -9.24
CA PRO A 107 19.52 -11.70 -10.33
C PRO A 107 18.06 -12.16 -10.55
N PRO A 108 17.25 -11.37 -11.27
CA PRO A 108 15.89 -11.76 -11.62
C PRO A 108 15.85 -13.07 -12.43
N GLY A 109 14.87 -13.93 -12.17
CA GLY A 109 14.70 -15.19 -12.92
C GLY A 109 15.65 -16.33 -12.55
N ILE A 110 16.53 -16.18 -11.55
CA ILE A 110 17.46 -17.24 -11.09
C ILE A 110 16.83 -18.32 -10.20
N GLY A 111 15.54 -18.18 -9.85
CA GLY A 111 14.81 -19.18 -9.06
C GLY A 111 14.70 -18.89 -7.55
N LYS A 112 14.97 -17.66 -7.08
CA LYS A 112 14.87 -17.28 -5.65
C LYS A 112 13.54 -17.70 -5.00
N THR A 113 12.40 -17.40 -5.62
CA THR A 113 11.11 -17.82 -5.06
C THR A 113 10.94 -19.35 -5.02
N MET A 114 11.48 -20.09 -6.01
CA MET A 114 11.44 -21.56 -5.98
C MET A 114 12.27 -22.14 -4.83
N MET A 115 13.36 -21.45 -4.49
CA MET A 115 14.17 -21.78 -3.32
C MET A 115 13.44 -21.41 -2.02
N ALA A 116 12.82 -20.23 -1.96
CA ALA A 116 12.04 -19.80 -0.81
C ALA A 116 10.84 -20.72 -0.53
N THR A 117 10.12 -21.19 -1.55
CA THR A 117 9.05 -22.18 -1.38
C THR A 117 9.58 -23.52 -0.87
N PHE A 118 10.72 -23.99 -1.39
CA PHE A 118 11.39 -25.19 -0.89
C PHE A 118 11.83 -25.06 0.57
N ILE A 119 12.42 -23.92 0.93
CA ILE A 119 12.83 -23.63 2.31
C ILE A 119 11.59 -23.53 3.22
N ALA A 120 10.51 -22.88 2.77
CA ALA A 120 9.28 -22.74 3.53
C ALA A 120 8.66 -24.10 3.88
N GLU A 121 8.55 -25.01 2.91
CA GLU A 121 8.07 -26.38 3.16
C GLU A 121 9.00 -27.16 4.10
N THR A 122 10.31 -27.00 3.92
CA THR A 122 11.32 -27.69 4.73
C THR A 122 11.25 -27.25 6.19
N ILE A 123 11.24 -25.93 6.45
CA ILE A 123 11.13 -25.37 7.80
C ILE A 123 9.77 -25.69 8.41
N SER A 124 8.67 -25.59 7.64
CA SER A 124 7.34 -25.99 8.12
C SER A 124 7.32 -27.43 8.61
N ALA A 125 7.97 -28.35 7.88
CA ALA A 125 8.10 -29.75 8.29
C ALA A 125 9.01 -29.94 9.52
N TRP A 126 9.98 -29.06 9.78
CA TRP A 126 10.79 -29.09 10.99
C TRP A 126 10.03 -28.56 12.20
N VAL A 127 9.32 -27.44 12.05
CA VAL A 127 8.51 -26.83 13.10
C VAL A 127 7.34 -27.75 13.49
N ALA A 128 6.69 -28.41 12.53
CA ALA A 128 5.64 -29.39 12.84
C ALA A 128 6.12 -30.58 13.72
N ARG A 129 7.43 -30.85 13.77
CA ARG A 129 8.04 -31.89 14.61
C ARG A 129 8.60 -31.37 15.94
N SER A 130 8.56 -30.07 16.16
CA SER A 130 9.18 -29.38 17.29
C SER A 130 8.13 -28.63 18.11
N SER A 131 7.97 -28.96 19.39
CA SER A 131 6.97 -28.32 20.26
C SER A 131 7.32 -26.90 20.71
N ASN A 132 8.55 -26.44 20.46
CA ASN A 132 9.08 -25.17 20.93
C ASN A 132 9.70 -24.34 19.79
N ALA A 133 9.05 -24.35 18.63
CA ALA A 133 9.41 -23.52 17.50
C ALA A 133 8.17 -22.97 16.80
N ALA A 134 8.30 -21.83 16.14
CA ALA A 134 7.27 -21.24 15.30
C ALA A 134 7.87 -20.80 13.96
N PHE A 135 7.06 -20.80 12.91
CA PHE A 135 7.48 -20.37 11.58
C PHE A 135 6.44 -19.47 10.93
N ALA A 136 6.83 -18.28 10.52
CA ALA A 136 6.00 -17.41 9.70
C ALA A 136 6.73 -17.02 8.42
N TYR A 137 5.98 -16.93 7.33
CA TYR A 137 6.55 -16.59 6.03
C TYR A 137 5.68 -15.62 5.23
N PHE A 138 6.29 -14.89 4.32
CA PHE A 138 5.61 -13.95 3.43
C PHE A 138 6.24 -13.93 2.05
N PHE A 139 5.42 -13.92 1.01
CA PHE A 139 5.85 -13.81 -0.40
C PHE A 139 5.38 -12.49 -0.99
N CYS A 140 6.31 -11.58 -1.29
CA CYS A 140 5.97 -10.26 -1.84
C CYS A 140 5.53 -10.30 -3.32
N ASP A 141 5.94 -11.33 -4.08
CA ASP A 141 5.65 -11.52 -5.53
C ASP A 141 4.25 -12.14 -5.79
N ASP A 142 3.32 -12.17 -4.81
CA ASP A 142 1.95 -12.60 -5.12
C ASP A 142 1.20 -11.51 -5.90
N LYS A 143 1.06 -11.75 -7.20
CA LYS A 143 0.41 -10.87 -8.19
C LYS A 143 -1.10 -10.72 -7.99
N LYS A 144 -1.74 -11.43 -7.07
CA LYS A 144 -3.20 -11.38 -6.86
C LYS A 144 -3.67 -10.41 -5.76
N GLY A 145 -2.77 -9.84 -4.95
CA GLY A 145 -3.14 -8.97 -3.81
C GLY A 145 -2.64 -7.52 -3.93
N GLY A 146 -3.54 -6.55 -4.17
CA GLY A 146 -3.20 -5.13 -4.36
C GLY A 146 -2.50 -4.44 -3.19
N ASP A 147 -2.79 -4.82 -1.94
CA ASP A 147 -2.23 -4.19 -0.73
C ASP A 147 -1.01 -4.93 -0.15
N ARG A 148 -0.57 -6.03 -0.75
CA ARG A 148 0.43 -6.93 -0.15
C ARG A 148 1.88 -6.48 -0.26
N ARG A 149 2.14 -5.43 -1.03
CA ARG A 149 3.47 -4.79 -1.09
C ARG A 149 3.72 -3.83 0.07
N LEU A 150 2.69 -3.52 0.85
CA LEU A 150 2.82 -2.65 2.01
C LEU A 150 3.57 -3.36 3.13
N SER A 151 4.56 -2.67 3.72
CA SER A 151 5.24 -3.14 4.92
C SER A 151 4.29 -3.53 6.08
N THR A 152 3.13 -2.86 6.18
CA THR A 152 2.07 -3.20 7.16
C THR A 152 1.36 -4.50 6.85
N ALA A 153 1.19 -4.87 5.57
CA ALA A 153 0.62 -6.16 5.17
C ALA A 153 1.56 -7.32 5.50
N ILE A 154 2.87 -7.13 5.31
CA ILE A 154 3.91 -8.10 5.72
C ILE A 154 3.77 -8.36 7.22
N LEU A 155 3.81 -7.30 8.05
CA LEU A 155 3.73 -7.45 9.51
C LEU A 155 2.42 -8.07 9.97
N ARG A 156 1.27 -7.64 9.42
CA ARG A 156 -0.03 -8.26 9.74
C ARG A 156 -0.02 -9.76 9.46
N SER A 157 0.49 -10.19 8.31
CA SER A 157 0.53 -11.61 7.95
C SER A 157 1.46 -12.42 8.85
N LEU A 158 2.63 -11.88 9.19
CA LEU A 158 3.57 -12.55 10.09
C LEU A 158 3.01 -12.68 11.51
N ILE A 159 2.42 -11.60 12.05
CA ILE A 159 1.75 -11.60 13.36
C ILE A 159 0.60 -12.61 13.36
N TRP A 160 -0.24 -12.60 12.33
CA TRP A 160 -1.37 -13.52 12.18
C TRP A 160 -0.94 -14.99 12.23
N GLN A 161 0.14 -15.35 11.53
CA GLN A 161 0.70 -16.71 11.54
C GLN A 161 1.26 -17.12 12.90
N LEU A 162 1.96 -16.21 13.58
CA LEU A 162 2.51 -16.47 14.92
C LEU A 162 1.39 -16.65 15.95
N LEU A 163 0.33 -15.85 15.88
CA LEU A 163 -0.84 -15.98 16.74
C LEU A 163 -1.55 -17.33 16.55
N LEU A 164 -1.71 -17.80 15.31
CA LEU A 164 -2.31 -19.12 15.04
C LEU A 164 -1.49 -20.28 15.62
N GLN A 165 -0.17 -20.16 15.66
CA GLN A 165 0.71 -21.17 16.21
C GLN A 165 0.80 -21.09 17.73
N ASN A 166 0.69 -19.90 18.31
CA ASN A 166 0.76 -19.68 19.74
C ASN A 166 -0.18 -18.54 20.19
N ASN A 167 -1.37 -18.93 20.64
CA ASN A 167 -2.39 -18.01 21.13
C ASN A 167 -1.92 -17.17 22.33
N ALA A 168 -0.88 -17.58 23.07
CA ALA A 168 -0.36 -16.80 24.20
C ALA A 168 0.26 -15.46 23.78
N PHE A 169 0.62 -15.31 22.50
CA PHE A 169 1.08 -14.04 21.94
C PHE A 169 -0.02 -12.98 21.87
N PHE A 170 -1.30 -13.36 21.98
CA PHE A 170 -2.42 -12.43 21.92
C PHE A 170 -2.35 -11.31 22.97
N LYS A 171 -1.74 -11.59 24.13
CA LYS A 171 -1.51 -10.59 25.20
C LYS A 171 -0.75 -9.34 24.71
N TYR A 172 0.14 -9.48 23.72
CA TYR A 172 0.89 -8.34 23.17
C TYR A 172 0.05 -7.49 22.22
N VAL A 173 -0.92 -8.12 21.56
CA VAL A 173 -1.88 -7.42 20.71
C VAL A 173 -2.89 -6.69 21.59
N GLU A 174 -3.47 -7.36 22.60
CA GLU A 174 -4.40 -6.73 23.54
C GLU A 174 -3.78 -5.51 24.24
N ARG A 175 -2.54 -5.62 24.73
CA ARG A 175 -1.85 -4.50 25.39
C ARG A 175 -1.75 -3.26 24.49
N GLU A 176 -1.41 -3.44 23.23
CA GLU A 176 -1.23 -2.32 22.30
C GLU A 176 -2.58 -1.67 21.94
N LEU A 177 -3.63 -2.49 21.82
CA LEU A 177 -5.00 -2.04 21.60
C LEU A 177 -5.59 -1.27 22.80
N ASP A 178 -5.28 -1.69 24.04
CA ASP A 178 -5.79 -1.04 25.25
C ASP A 178 -5.11 0.31 25.57
N THR A 179 -3.93 0.59 24.97
CA THR A 179 -3.18 1.82 25.22
C THR A 179 -3.66 3.04 24.43
N HIS A 180 -4.55 2.86 23.45
CA HIS A 180 -5.07 3.94 22.61
C HIS A 180 -6.51 4.32 23.01
N ASP A 181 -6.78 5.63 23.00
CA ASP A 181 -8.03 6.26 23.43
C ASP A 181 -9.27 5.60 22.79
N ARG A 182 -10.37 5.47 23.55
CA ARG A 182 -11.64 4.80 23.16
C ARG A 182 -12.34 5.44 21.95
N SER A 183 -11.73 6.47 21.34
CA SER A 183 -12.20 7.20 20.17
C SER A 183 -11.66 6.66 18.83
N ARG A 184 -10.65 5.79 18.81
CA ARG A 184 -10.12 5.19 17.56
C ARG A 184 -10.77 3.85 17.26
N VAL A 185 -11.11 3.62 16.00
CA VAL A 185 -11.74 2.36 15.56
C VAL A 185 -10.65 1.29 15.50
N PHE A 186 -10.98 0.07 15.92
CA PHE A 186 -10.13 -1.13 15.90
C PHE A 186 -9.31 -1.34 14.62
N GLU A 187 -9.80 -0.83 13.48
CA GLU A 187 -9.18 -0.94 12.16
C GLU A 187 -7.98 0.01 11.97
N ASP A 188 -7.91 1.14 12.67
CA ASP A 188 -6.90 2.19 12.44
C ASP A 188 -5.49 1.77 12.93
N ASP A 189 -5.40 1.03 14.04
CA ASP A 189 -4.11 0.57 14.60
C ASP A 189 -3.52 -0.62 13.82
N LEU A 190 -4.37 -1.42 13.16
CA LEU A 190 -3.93 -2.51 12.28
C LEU A 190 -3.38 -2.02 10.94
N GLU A 191 -3.53 -0.73 10.63
CA GLU A 191 -2.89 -0.06 9.48
C GLU A 191 -1.66 0.76 9.90
N ASN A 192 -1.37 0.86 11.20
CA ASN A 192 -0.30 1.68 11.75
C ASN A 192 1.01 0.89 11.92
N PHE A 193 2.01 1.18 11.06
CA PHE A 193 3.30 0.46 11.06
C PHE A 193 4.01 0.43 12.43
N PRO A 194 4.21 1.55 13.15
CA PRO A 194 4.75 1.55 14.51
C PRO A 194 4.03 0.63 15.52
N ALA A 195 2.69 0.51 15.43
CA ALA A 195 1.92 -0.35 16.33
C ALA A 195 2.16 -1.83 15.99
N LEU A 196 2.00 -2.20 14.72
CA LEU A 196 2.27 -3.56 14.23
C LEU A 196 3.70 -4.00 14.54
N TRP A 197 4.69 -3.13 14.35
CA TRP A 197 6.08 -3.45 14.64
C TRP A 197 6.31 -3.72 16.13
N ARG A 198 5.70 -2.94 17.03
CA ARG A 198 5.80 -3.18 18.48
C ARG A 198 5.19 -4.53 18.85
N MET A 199 3.98 -4.82 18.39
CA MET A 199 3.33 -6.12 18.60
C MET A 199 4.24 -7.26 18.14
N PHE A 200 4.73 -7.18 16.90
CA PHE A 200 5.60 -8.21 16.31
C PHE A 200 6.90 -8.39 17.09
N ARG A 201 7.62 -7.29 17.39
CA ARG A 201 8.86 -7.32 18.17
C ARG A 201 8.64 -7.95 19.54
N ASP A 202 7.57 -7.60 20.23
CA ASP A 202 7.29 -8.09 21.58
C ASP A 202 6.99 -9.61 21.57
N MET A 203 6.37 -10.13 20.49
CA MET A 203 6.21 -11.57 20.27
C MET A 203 7.57 -12.26 20.02
N LEU A 204 8.42 -11.67 19.17
CA LEU A 204 9.75 -12.20 18.90
C LEU A 204 10.63 -12.26 20.15
N GLN A 205 10.40 -11.33 21.09
CA GLN A 205 11.14 -11.18 22.33
C GLN A 205 10.57 -11.97 23.51
N ASP A 206 9.46 -12.70 23.33
CA ASP A 206 8.88 -13.49 24.43
C ASP A 206 9.83 -14.62 24.85
N PRO A 207 10.25 -14.71 26.13
CA PRO A 207 11.10 -15.80 26.60
C PRO A 207 10.51 -17.20 26.40
N LYS A 208 9.19 -17.31 26.26
CA LYS A 208 8.44 -18.55 26.01
C LYS A 208 8.17 -18.80 24.53
N ALA A 209 8.67 -17.95 23.62
CA ALA A 209 8.48 -18.12 22.18
C ALA A 209 9.22 -19.33 21.59
N GLY A 210 10.29 -19.78 22.25
CA GLY A 210 11.18 -20.78 21.68
C GLY A 210 11.99 -20.23 20.50
N GLU A 211 12.15 -21.05 19.47
CA GLU A 211 12.83 -20.67 18.23
C GLU A 211 11.84 -20.18 17.16
N ILE A 212 12.00 -18.95 16.68
CA ILE A 212 11.13 -18.37 15.66
C ILE A 212 11.89 -18.23 14.34
N PHE A 213 11.36 -18.87 13.31
CA PHE A 213 11.80 -18.71 11.92
C PHE A 213 10.91 -17.72 11.20
N ILE A 214 11.51 -16.74 10.51
CA ILE A 214 10.80 -15.77 9.66
C ILE A 214 11.38 -15.84 8.25
N LEU A 215 10.55 -16.04 7.23
CA LEU A 215 10.95 -16.02 5.82
C LEU A 215 10.23 -14.89 5.07
N ILE A 216 10.97 -14.00 4.40
CA ILE A 216 10.37 -12.99 3.51
C ILE A 216 11.00 -13.12 2.11
N ASP A 217 10.22 -13.62 1.15
CA ASP A 217 10.64 -13.73 -0.25
C ASP A 217 10.39 -12.43 -1.02
N ALA A 218 11.35 -12.05 -1.86
CA ALA A 218 11.33 -10.86 -2.70
C ALA A 218 11.10 -9.56 -1.91
N LEU A 219 11.89 -9.36 -0.84
CA LEU A 219 11.76 -8.20 0.03
C LEU A 219 11.87 -6.87 -0.75
N ASP A 220 12.64 -6.85 -1.84
CA ASP A 220 12.78 -5.69 -2.73
C ASP A 220 11.53 -5.31 -3.53
N GLU A 221 10.46 -6.12 -3.49
CA GLU A 221 9.15 -5.76 -4.04
C GLU A 221 8.24 -5.02 -3.05
N CYS A 222 8.68 -4.85 -1.80
CA CYS A 222 7.98 -4.01 -0.82
C CYS A 222 7.99 -2.54 -1.27
N ASP A 223 6.94 -1.80 -0.93
CA ASP A 223 6.82 -0.38 -1.20
C ASP A 223 8.05 0.37 -0.66
N ARG A 224 8.65 1.27 -1.46
CA ARG A 224 9.95 1.88 -1.10
C ARG A 224 9.93 2.58 0.25
N ALA A 225 8.84 3.28 0.57
CA ALA A 225 8.70 4.02 1.82
C ALA A 225 8.58 3.09 3.05
N GLY A 226 7.95 1.92 2.89
CA GLY A 226 7.82 0.88 3.90
C GLY A 226 9.07 0.00 4.00
N LEU A 227 9.73 -0.27 2.89
CA LEU A 227 10.94 -1.10 2.80
C LEU A 227 12.06 -0.56 3.68
N GLU A 228 12.41 0.72 3.54
CA GLU A 228 13.47 1.35 4.35
C GLU A 228 13.15 1.28 5.85
N ARG A 229 11.89 1.50 6.22
CA ARG A 229 11.42 1.41 7.61
C ARG A 229 11.50 -0.03 8.14
N LEU A 230 11.03 -1.01 7.37
CA LEU A 230 11.03 -2.42 7.76
C LEU A 230 12.47 -2.96 7.88
N VAL A 231 13.34 -2.65 6.92
CA VAL A 231 14.74 -3.09 6.93
C VAL A 231 15.49 -2.50 8.11
N ALA A 232 15.32 -1.20 8.40
CA ALA A 232 15.93 -0.58 9.58
C ALA A 232 15.50 -1.31 10.86
N LYS A 233 14.21 -1.65 10.97
CA LYS A 233 13.66 -2.39 12.09
C LYS A 233 14.13 -3.84 12.21
N ILE A 234 14.30 -4.54 11.10
CA ILE A 234 14.94 -5.86 11.09
C ILE A 234 16.41 -5.74 11.53
N SER A 235 17.12 -4.70 11.08
CA SER A 235 18.52 -4.45 11.47
C SER A 235 18.65 -4.17 12.97
N ASP A 236 17.71 -3.44 13.57
CA ASP A 236 17.67 -3.17 15.02
C ASP A 236 17.68 -4.46 15.85
N ILE A 237 17.00 -5.52 15.38
CA ILE A 237 16.95 -6.83 16.07
C ILE A 237 18.35 -7.43 16.21
N PHE A 238 19.19 -7.30 15.20
CA PHE A 238 20.50 -7.94 15.12
C PHE A 238 21.68 -7.02 15.50
N SER A 239 21.39 -5.78 15.89
CA SER A 239 22.41 -4.78 16.24
C SER A 239 22.82 -4.80 17.72
N THR A 240 22.02 -5.43 18.60
CA THR A 240 22.29 -5.48 20.05
C THR A 240 23.16 -6.70 20.43
N PRO A 241 24.12 -6.57 21.38
CA PRO A 241 24.94 -7.69 21.83
C PRO A 241 24.14 -8.81 22.53
N SER A 242 24.53 -10.07 22.30
CA SER A 242 23.82 -11.31 22.68
C SER A 242 23.62 -11.56 24.18
N GLU A 243 24.18 -10.74 25.06
CA GLU A 243 24.04 -10.91 26.53
C GLU A 243 22.67 -10.45 27.05
N GLN A 244 21.85 -9.81 26.21
CA GLN A 244 20.49 -9.36 26.55
C GLN A 244 19.43 -9.72 25.50
N SER A 245 19.74 -10.55 24.50
CA SER A 245 18.83 -10.80 23.37
C SER A 245 17.62 -11.65 23.79
N PRO A 246 16.39 -11.11 23.76
CA PRO A 246 15.20 -11.89 24.05
C PRO A 246 14.77 -12.64 22.77
N GLY A 247 14.62 -13.96 22.87
CA GLY A 247 14.14 -14.84 21.78
C GLY A 247 15.22 -15.33 20.81
N ARG A 248 15.11 -16.59 20.37
CA ARG A 248 15.98 -17.19 19.33
C ARG A 248 15.31 -16.98 17.98
N VAL A 249 15.79 -15.99 17.23
CA VAL A 249 15.10 -15.53 16.02
C VAL A 249 15.97 -15.69 14.78
N LYS A 250 15.45 -16.40 13.79
CA LYS A 250 16.12 -16.73 12.53
C LYS A 250 15.36 -16.11 11.37
N PHE A 251 15.91 -15.02 10.82
CA PHE A 251 15.34 -14.39 9.62
C PHE A 251 16.01 -14.93 8.35
N LEU A 252 15.20 -15.20 7.33
CA LEU A 252 15.66 -15.41 5.97
C LEU A 252 14.96 -14.42 5.06
N VAL A 253 15.74 -13.68 4.28
CA VAL A 253 15.20 -12.76 3.27
C VAL A 253 15.80 -13.06 1.90
N THR A 254 14.98 -13.02 0.85
CA THR A 254 15.47 -13.07 -0.53
C THR A 254 15.31 -11.70 -1.18
N HIS A 255 16.31 -11.27 -1.96
CA HIS A 255 16.22 -10.03 -2.72
C HIS A 255 17.15 -10.02 -3.96
N ARG A 256 16.96 -9.02 -4.83
CA ARG A 256 17.89 -8.73 -5.94
C ARG A 256 19.15 -8.01 -5.45
N PRO A 257 20.28 -8.12 -6.17
CA PRO A 257 21.51 -7.40 -5.82
C PRO A 257 21.35 -5.88 -6.01
N GLN A 258 22.14 -5.09 -5.28
CA GLN A 258 22.30 -3.63 -5.42
C GLN A 258 21.01 -2.83 -5.19
N ILE A 259 20.09 -3.36 -4.38
CA ILE A 259 18.87 -2.63 -4.00
C ILE A 259 19.19 -1.66 -2.87
N ALA A 260 19.16 -0.36 -3.20
CA ALA A 260 19.29 0.72 -2.24
C ALA A 260 18.21 0.60 -1.14
N GLY A 261 18.62 0.75 0.12
CA GLY A 261 17.72 0.60 1.28
C GLY A 261 17.66 -0.81 1.87
N ILE A 262 18.16 -1.85 1.18
CA ILE A 262 18.29 -3.22 1.72
C ILE A 262 19.74 -3.54 2.05
N GLU A 263 20.63 -3.42 1.06
CA GLU A 263 22.00 -3.92 1.21
C GLU A 263 22.81 -3.10 2.20
N GLU A 264 22.75 -1.77 2.11
CA GLU A 264 23.51 -0.88 3.00
C GLU A 264 23.19 -1.15 4.49
N PRO A 265 21.92 -1.11 4.95
CA PRO A 265 21.64 -1.36 6.37
C PRO A 265 21.99 -2.78 6.84
N LEU A 266 21.74 -3.81 6.01
CA LEU A 266 21.92 -5.21 6.40
C LEU A 266 23.37 -5.69 6.27
N ARG A 267 24.20 -5.02 5.46
CA ARG A 267 25.63 -5.28 5.34
C ARG A 267 26.43 -4.69 6.49
N LEU A 268 25.96 -3.60 7.10
CA LEU A 268 26.59 -2.98 8.27
C LEU A 268 26.45 -3.81 9.57
N LEU A 269 25.57 -4.82 9.56
CA LEU A 269 25.47 -5.79 10.64
C LEU A 269 26.78 -6.58 10.81
N ARG A 270 27.06 -7.02 12.03
CA ARG A 270 28.23 -7.86 12.32
C ARG A 270 28.20 -9.11 11.44
N ALA A 271 29.36 -9.53 10.92
CA ALA A 271 29.46 -10.69 10.02
C ALA A 271 28.89 -12.00 10.62
N ARG A 272 28.88 -12.14 11.95
CA ARG A 272 28.26 -13.28 12.66
C ARG A 272 26.74 -13.18 12.79
N ALA A 273 26.15 -12.00 12.63
CA ALA A 273 24.71 -11.76 12.74
C ALA A 273 24.01 -11.77 11.37
N SER A 274 24.75 -11.58 10.26
CA SER A 274 24.22 -11.50 8.90
C SER A 274 25.04 -12.37 7.95
N LEU A 275 24.45 -13.47 7.49
CA LEU A 275 25.02 -14.38 6.49
C LEU A 275 24.48 -14.05 5.10
N CYS A 276 25.28 -14.32 4.06
CA CYS A 276 24.91 -14.01 2.68
C CYS A 276 25.26 -15.15 1.73
N ILE A 277 24.25 -15.67 1.03
CA ILE A 277 24.37 -16.62 -0.08
C ILE A 277 24.09 -15.86 -1.37
N GLU A 278 25.13 -15.64 -2.18
CA GLU A 278 24.99 -15.07 -3.52
C GLU A 278 24.85 -16.20 -4.54
N ILE A 279 23.68 -16.27 -5.16
CA ILE A 279 23.40 -17.29 -6.17
C ILE A 279 24.08 -16.86 -7.47
N ASN A 280 24.98 -17.71 -7.94
CA ASN A 280 25.60 -17.59 -9.25
C ASN A 280 25.24 -18.82 -10.11
N SER A 281 25.51 -18.72 -11.42
CA SER A 281 25.13 -19.74 -12.41
C SER A 281 25.77 -21.11 -12.19
N SER A 282 26.87 -21.20 -11.42
CA SER A 282 27.53 -22.48 -11.13
C SER A 282 26.79 -23.32 -10.10
N VAL A 283 26.23 -22.69 -9.06
CA VAL A 283 25.54 -23.37 -7.95
C VAL A 283 24.24 -24.04 -8.42
N ILE A 284 23.56 -23.41 -9.38
CA ILE A 284 22.26 -23.86 -9.89
C ILE A 284 22.36 -24.64 -11.21
N LYS A 285 23.58 -24.97 -11.66
CA LYS A 285 23.82 -25.55 -12.98
C LYS A 285 23.01 -26.84 -13.17
N ASP A 286 23.09 -27.76 -12.21
CA ASP A 286 22.42 -29.06 -12.29
C ASP A 286 20.88 -28.90 -12.27
N ASP A 287 20.37 -27.98 -11.45
CA ASP A 287 18.94 -27.64 -11.39
C ASP A 287 18.46 -27.07 -12.73
N LEU A 288 19.27 -26.22 -13.37
CA LEU A 288 18.96 -25.60 -14.65
C LEU A 288 19.02 -26.60 -15.81
N GLU A 289 19.99 -27.51 -15.83
CA GLU A 289 20.09 -28.58 -16.83
C GLU A 289 18.87 -29.50 -16.78
N GLN A 290 18.46 -29.91 -15.58
CA GLN A 290 17.24 -30.71 -15.38
C GLN A 290 15.99 -29.95 -15.84
N TYR A 291 15.91 -28.65 -15.53
CA TYR A 291 14.81 -27.80 -15.96
C TYR A 291 14.74 -27.68 -17.50
N ILE A 292 15.87 -27.42 -18.16
CA ILE A 292 15.96 -27.34 -19.63
C ILE A 292 15.55 -28.66 -20.27
N HIS A 293 16.00 -29.79 -19.72
CA HIS A 293 15.65 -31.12 -20.22
C HIS A 293 14.14 -31.34 -20.19
N LEU A 294 13.49 -31.06 -19.05
CA LEU A 294 12.05 -31.20 -18.90
C LEU A 294 11.28 -30.28 -19.85
N LYS A 295 11.73 -29.03 -19.98
CA LYS A 295 11.12 -28.03 -20.86
C LYS A 295 11.22 -28.36 -22.33
N THR A 296 12.38 -28.84 -22.76
CA THR A 296 12.59 -29.23 -24.15
C THR A 296 11.74 -30.45 -24.50
N ARG A 297 11.65 -31.43 -23.59
CA ARG A 297 10.80 -32.61 -23.77
C ARG A 297 9.32 -32.24 -23.89
N ASP A 298 8.84 -31.34 -23.03
CA ASP A 298 7.46 -30.86 -23.06
C ASP A 298 7.16 -29.94 -24.27
N LEU A 299 8.17 -29.25 -24.80
CA LEU A 299 8.05 -28.54 -26.07
C LEU A 299 7.88 -29.52 -27.25
N VAL A 300 8.66 -30.59 -27.29
CA VAL A 300 8.60 -31.60 -28.36
C VAL A 300 7.33 -32.44 -28.29
N SER A 301 6.80 -32.70 -27.09
CA SER A 301 5.49 -33.36 -26.95
C SER A 301 4.36 -32.53 -27.57
N ARG A 302 4.40 -31.20 -27.35
CA ARG A 302 3.43 -30.25 -27.93
C ARG A 302 3.67 -29.97 -29.41
N LYS A 303 4.92 -30.04 -29.89
CA LYS A 303 5.33 -29.84 -31.28
C LYS A 303 6.21 -30.98 -31.79
N PRO A 304 5.62 -32.11 -32.22
CA PRO A 304 6.38 -33.30 -32.65
C PRO A 304 7.33 -33.05 -33.83
N ASN A 305 7.05 -32.04 -34.66
CA ASN A 305 7.91 -31.62 -35.77
C ASN A 305 9.29 -31.09 -35.34
N LEU A 306 9.45 -30.70 -34.07
CA LEU A 306 10.73 -30.24 -33.50
C LEU A 306 11.61 -31.38 -32.96
N ARG A 307 11.13 -32.64 -32.95
CA ARG A 307 11.86 -33.79 -32.41
C ARG A 307 13.26 -33.97 -33.00
N LYS A 308 13.44 -33.69 -34.30
CA LYS A 308 14.76 -33.76 -34.95
C LYS A 308 15.75 -32.68 -34.48
N SER A 309 15.25 -31.57 -33.92
CA SER A 309 16.05 -30.44 -33.43
C SER A 309 16.15 -30.41 -31.91
N GLU A 310 15.58 -31.38 -31.19
CA GLU A 310 15.51 -31.42 -29.71
C GLU A 310 16.89 -31.24 -29.05
N ASP A 311 17.87 -32.04 -29.46
CA ASP A 311 19.24 -31.97 -28.94
C ASP A 311 19.91 -30.62 -29.21
N ARG A 312 19.63 -30.05 -30.37
CA ARG A 312 20.18 -28.74 -30.75
C ARG A 312 19.56 -27.62 -29.93
N ILE A 313 18.23 -27.65 -29.73
CA ILE A 313 17.51 -26.69 -28.88
C ILE A 313 18.06 -26.76 -27.46
N ARG A 314 18.17 -27.96 -26.89
CA ARG A 314 18.70 -28.18 -25.54
C ARG A 314 20.11 -27.57 -25.37
N LYS A 315 21.04 -27.90 -26.27
CA LYS A 315 22.42 -27.36 -26.21
C LYS A 315 22.47 -25.83 -26.30
N ILE A 316 21.63 -25.22 -27.14
CA ILE A 316 21.56 -23.76 -27.26
C ILE A 316 21.03 -23.15 -25.96
N LEU A 317 20.00 -23.74 -25.37
CA LEU A 317 19.43 -23.27 -24.11
C LEU A 317 20.44 -23.39 -22.97
N GLU A 318 21.14 -24.52 -22.85
CA GLU A 318 22.20 -24.74 -21.84
C GLU A 318 23.33 -23.72 -21.97
N PHE A 319 23.77 -23.45 -23.21
CA PHE A 319 24.85 -22.50 -23.46
C PHE A 319 24.46 -21.03 -23.22
N ARG A 320 23.19 -20.65 -23.47
CA ARG A 320 22.73 -19.25 -23.44
C ARG A 320 21.93 -18.85 -22.21
N ALA A 321 21.43 -19.81 -21.43
CA ALA A 321 20.61 -19.48 -20.27
C ALA A 321 21.38 -18.73 -19.18
N GLU A 322 22.70 -18.94 -19.07
CA GLU A 322 23.59 -18.24 -18.13
C GLU A 322 23.07 -18.27 -16.66
N GLY A 323 22.35 -19.31 -16.25
CA GLY A 323 21.74 -19.39 -14.90
C GLY A 323 20.30 -18.87 -14.81
N THR A 324 19.69 -18.43 -15.90
CA THR A 324 18.38 -17.74 -15.87
C THR A 324 17.25 -18.67 -16.30
N PHE A 325 16.57 -19.28 -15.33
CA PHE A 325 15.40 -20.15 -15.57
C PHE A 325 14.29 -19.43 -16.36
N LEU A 326 13.99 -18.17 -16.00
CA LEU A 326 12.97 -17.37 -16.70
C LEU A 326 13.28 -17.19 -18.19
N TRP A 327 14.55 -17.02 -18.55
CA TRP A 327 14.95 -16.89 -19.96
C TRP A 327 14.67 -18.18 -20.73
N VAL A 328 14.94 -19.34 -20.13
CA VAL A 328 14.61 -20.65 -20.70
C VAL A 328 13.11 -20.79 -20.90
N SER A 329 12.31 -20.47 -19.88
CA SER A 329 10.83 -20.54 -19.96
C SER A 329 10.30 -19.69 -21.11
N LEU A 330 10.80 -18.45 -21.24
CA LEU A 330 10.44 -17.53 -22.30
C LEU A 330 10.88 -18.05 -23.68
N MET A 331 12.13 -18.50 -23.84
CA MET A 331 12.60 -19.07 -25.12
C MET A 331 11.77 -20.26 -25.55
N VAL A 332 11.43 -21.14 -24.62
CA VAL A 332 10.63 -22.33 -24.89
C VAL A 332 9.19 -21.94 -25.28
N ALA A 333 8.60 -20.95 -24.62
CA ALA A 333 7.30 -20.40 -25.01
C ALA A 333 7.35 -19.79 -26.42
N GLU A 334 8.43 -19.08 -26.75
CA GLU A 334 8.66 -18.44 -28.04
C GLU A 334 8.79 -19.44 -29.19
N ILE A 335 9.56 -20.52 -28.99
CA ILE A 335 9.67 -21.64 -29.94
C ILE A 335 8.34 -22.41 -30.02
N GLY A 336 7.67 -22.57 -28.88
CA GLY A 336 6.43 -23.33 -28.73
C GLY A 336 5.16 -22.63 -29.18
N ARG A 337 5.22 -21.33 -29.50
CA ARG A 337 4.05 -20.51 -29.86
C ARG A 337 3.25 -21.09 -31.04
N PRO A 338 1.90 -21.13 -30.97
CA PRO A 338 1.07 -21.63 -32.07
C PRO A 338 1.33 -20.87 -33.39
N GLY A 339 1.29 -21.57 -34.52
CA GLY A 339 1.39 -20.95 -35.85
C GLY A 339 2.79 -20.47 -36.29
N VAL A 340 3.83 -20.58 -35.45
CA VAL A 340 5.19 -20.13 -35.83
C VAL A 340 5.80 -21.04 -36.92
N PRO A 341 6.21 -20.49 -38.07
CA PRO A 341 6.88 -21.24 -39.12
C PRO A 341 8.25 -21.78 -38.69
N LYS A 342 8.65 -22.93 -39.24
CA LYS A 342 9.96 -23.54 -38.94
C LYS A 342 11.14 -22.59 -39.21
N HIS A 343 11.08 -21.77 -40.26
CA HIS A 343 12.17 -20.84 -40.58
C HIS A 343 12.40 -19.78 -39.49
N GLN A 344 11.33 -19.27 -38.86
CA GLN A 344 11.44 -18.30 -37.76
C GLN A 344 12.03 -18.96 -36.51
N VAL A 345 11.67 -20.23 -36.24
CA VAL A 345 12.30 -21.00 -35.17
C VAL A 345 13.80 -21.18 -35.45
N GLU A 346 14.17 -21.52 -36.68
CA GLU A 346 15.59 -21.69 -37.07
C GLU A 346 16.39 -20.40 -37.00
N GLU A 347 15.77 -19.25 -37.32
CA GLU A 347 16.37 -17.93 -37.16
C GLU A 347 16.61 -17.59 -35.68
N LEU A 348 15.62 -17.82 -34.82
CA LEU A 348 15.74 -17.65 -33.37
C LEU A 348 16.84 -18.55 -32.77
N LEU A 349 16.97 -19.79 -33.26
CA LEU A 349 18.03 -20.71 -32.83
C LEU A 349 19.42 -20.35 -33.39
N ARG A 350 19.49 -19.64 -34.52
CA ARG A 350 20.75 -19.18 -35.10
C ARG A 350 21.33 -18.02 -34.29
N ASN A 351 20.48 -17.05 -33.95
CA ASN A 351 20.84 -15.85 -33.20
C ASN A 351 20.00 -15.73 -31.93
N PRO A 352 20.23 -16.60 -30.93
CA PRO A 352 19.45 -16.58 -29.70
C PRO A 352 19.69 -15.26 -28.94
N PRO A 353 18.62 -14.60 -28.45
CA PRO A 353 18.77 -13.35 -27.71
C PRO A 353 19.58 -13.57 -26.43
N SER A 354 20.52 -12.67 -26.14
CA SER A 354 21.29 -12.71 -24.89
C SER A 354 20.49 -12.13 -23.73
N GLN A 355 20.51 -12.82 -22.60
CA GLN A 355 19.92 -12.37 -21.33
C GLN A 355 18.41 -12.06 -21.42
N LEU A 356 17.80 -11.68 -20.29
CA LEU A 356 16.36 -11.37 -20.24
C LEU A 356 15.96 -10.18 -21.13
N GLY A 357 16.80 -9.15 -21.19
CA GLY A 357 16.51 -7.96 -22.00
C GLY A 357 16.42 -8.26 -23.50
N GLY A 358 17.29 -9.12 -24.02
CA GLY A 358 17.28 -9.51 -25.43
C GLY A 358 16.01 -10.25 -25.81
N ILE A 359 15.53 -11.16 -24.95
CA ILE A 359 14.30 -11.91 -25.25
C ILE A 359 13.05 -11.04 -25.13
N TYR A 360 13.00 -10.10 -24.17
CA TYR A 360 11.92 -9.12 -24.10
C TYR A 360 11.87 -8.24 -25.35
N ALA A 361 13.03 -7.75 -25.81
CA ALA A 361 13.13 -6.99 -27.06
C ALA A 361 12.67 -7.83 -28.26
N SER A 362 13.11 -9.09 -28.35
CA SER A 362 12.69 -10.00 -29.41
C SER A 362 11.17 -10.23 -29.41
N ILE A 363 10.56 -10.42 -28.23
CA ILE A 363 9.12 -10.59 -28.09
C ILE A 363 8.36 -9.36 -28.59
N LEU A 364 8.77 -8.17 -28.15
CA LEU A 364 8.13 -6.89 -28.46
C LEU A 364 8.33 -6.49 -29.92
N ASN A 365 9.52 -6.68 -30.50
CA ASN A 365 9.81 -6.30 -31.88
C ASN A 365 9.07 -7.13 -32.95
N ARG A 366 8.34 -8.18 -32.55
CA ARG A 366 7.42 -8.90 -33.44
C ARG A 366 6.11 -8.15 -33.69
N ILE A 367 5.78 -7.19 -32.82
CA ILE A 367 4.56 -6.41 -32.94
C ILE A 367 4.70 -5.49 -34.15
N ASP A 368 3.77 -5.64 -35.09
CA ASP A 368 3.70 -4.84 -36.32
C ASP A 368 3.75 -3.35 -36.00
N SER A 369 4.48 -2.58 -36.80
CA SER A 369 4.66 -1.14 -36.58
C SER A 369 3.35 -0.37 -36.46
N ASN A 370 2.28 -0.83 -37.14
CA ASN A 370 0.96 -0.21 -37.08
C ASN A 370 0.24 -0.45 -35.75
N ARG A 371 0.65 -1.46 -34.97
CA ARG A 371 0.07 -1.83 -33.66
C ARG A 371 0.95 -1.43 -32.47
N GLN A 372 2.14 -0.88 -32.72
CA GLN A 372 3.10 -0.53 -31.66
C GLN A 372 2.58 0.61 -30.77
N ARG A 373 1.74 1.50 -31.28
CA ARG A 373 1.17 2.61 -30.50
C ARG A 373 0.22 2.08 -29.42
N GLU A 374 -0.63 1.15 -29.79
CA GLU A 374 -1.65 0.50 -28.97
C GLU A 374 -1.00 -0.44 -27.95
N ALA A 375 -0.04 -1.27 -28.40
CA ALA A 375 0.75 -2.13 -27.53
C ALA A 375 1.52 -1.31 -26.48
N LYS A 376 2.13 -0.20 -26.90
CA LYS A 376 2.81 0.73 -26.00
C LYS A 376 1.87 1.26 -24.93
N PHE A 377 0.66 1.65 -25.31
CA PHE A 377 -0.35 2.12 -24.36
C PHE A 377 -0.67 1.06 -23.31
N ILE A 378 -0.96 -0.18 -23.72
CA ILE A 378 -1.30 -1.28 -22.81
C ILE A 378 -0.14 -1.55 -21.84
N LEU A 379 1.09 -1.70 -22.36
CA LEU A 379 2.27 -1.96 -21.55
C LEU A 379 2.55 -0.83 -20.56
N HIS A 380 2.40 0.43 -20.97
CA HIS A 380 2.64 1.58 -20.12
C HIS A 380 1.55 1.75 -19.06
N CYS A 381 0.30 1.42 -19.37
CA CYS A 381 -0.77 1.31 -18.37
C CYS A 381 -0.41 0.30 -17.29
N MET A 382 0.06 -0.88 -17.67
CA MET A 382 0.50 -1.91 -16.73
C MET A 382 1.72 -1.49 -15.89
N VAL A 383 2.64 -0.72 -16.49
CA VAL A 383 3.80 -0.17 -15.77
C VAL A 383 3.38 0.86 -14.72
N ALA A 384 2.46 1.78 -15.08
CA ALA A 384 2.04 2.86 -14.21
C ALA A 384 1.01 2.43 -13.15
N ALA A 385 0.20 1.40 -13.41
CA ALA A 385 -0.87 1.01 -12.50
C ALA A 385 -0.36 0.69 -11.08
N GLU A 386 -1.10 1.15 -10.06
CA GLU A 386 -0.77 0.96 -8.64
C GLU A 386 -1.04 -0.46 -8.16
N ARG A 387 -1.98 -1.13 -8.84
CA ARG A 387 -2.26 -2.56 -8.67
C ARG A 387 -2.45 -3.21 -10.04
N PRO A 388 -2.34 -4.54 -10.14
CA PRO A 388 -2.79 -5.27 -11.31
C PRO A 388 -4.23 -4.88 -11.67
N LEU A 389 -4.44 -4.55 -12.94
CA LEU A 389 -5.75 -4.20 -13.49
C LEU A 389 -6.40 -5.44 -14.09
N THR A 390 -7.72 -5.52 -14.04
CA THR A 390 -8.46 -6.62 -14.67
C THR A 390 -8.47 -6.49 -16.20
N LYS A 391 -8.72 -7.60 -16.91
CA LYS A 391 -8.87 -7.59 -18.38
C LYS A 391 -9.85 -6.53 -18.84
N ILE A 392 -11.00 -6.43 -18.18
CA ILE A 392 -12.02 -5.44 -18.53
C ILE A 392 -11.56 -4.01 -18.20
N GLU A 393 -10.85 -3.79 -17.09
CA GLU A 393 -10.32 -2.46 -16.76
C GLU A 393 -9.34 -1.94 -17.82
N ILE A 394 -8.39 -2.78 -18.26
CA ILE A 394 -7.44 -2.41 -19.31
C ILE A 394 -8.16 -2.20 -20.65
N MET A 395 -9.13 -3.06 -20.99
CA MET A 395 -9.91 -2.92 -22.23
C MET A 395 -10.71 -1.60 -22.27
N ILE A 396 -11.29 -1.18 -21.14
CA ILE A 396 -11.97 0.13 -21.04
C ILE A 396 -10.96 1.28 -21.20
N ALA A 397 -9.77 1.16 -20.59
CA ALA A 397 -8.71 2.16 -20.76
C ALA A 397 -8.23 2.23 -22.22
N TYR A 398 -8.04 1.08 -22.87
CA TYR A 398 -7.63 0.94 -24.27
C TYR A 398 -8.65 1.60 -25.22
N THR A 399 -9.93 1.27 -25.08
CA THR A 399 -10.98 1.89 -25.90
C THR A 399 -11.09 3.39 -25.69
N THR A 400 -10.91 3.87 -24.45
CA THR A 400 -10.85 5.31 -24.15
C THR A 400 -9.66 5.97 -24.84
N PHE A 401 -8.50 5.31 -24.88
CA PHE A 401 -7.32 5.79 -25.57
C PHE A 401 -7.56 5.91 -27.08
N CYS A 402 -8.11 4.87 -27.73
CA CYS A 402 -8.30 4.82 -29.18
C CYS A 402 -9.41 5.75 -29.70
N LEU A 403 -10.54 5.89 -28.98
CA LEU A 403 -11.70 6.62 -29.48
C LEU A 403 -11.57 8.14 -29.36
N PRO A 404 -11.99 8.95 -30.35
CA PRO A 404 -12.09 10.41 -30.19
C PRO A 404 -13.05 10.82 -29.05
N SER A 405 -12.79 11.93 -28.37
CA SER A 405 -13.61 12.45 -27.26
C SER A 405 -15.10 12.62 -27.62
N SER A 406 -15.41 12.92 -28.88
CA SER A 406 -16.77 13.04 -29.41
C SER A 406 -17.57 11.72 -29.45
N ASN A 407 -16.91 10.59 -29.63
CA ASN A 407 -17.54 9.27 -29.69
C ASN A 407 -17.78 8.67 -28.30
N LEU A 408 -16.93 9.01 -27.32
CA LEU A 408 -17.07 8.57 -25.93
C LEU A 408 -18.31 9.18 -25.26
N ARG A 409 -18.62 10.46 -25.54
CA ARG A 409 -19.82 11.16 -25.01
C ARG A 409 -21.15 10.54 -25.48
N LYS A 410 -21.15 9.75 -26.56
CA LYS A 410 -22.33 9.02 -27.07
C LYS A 410 -22.58 7.70 -26.33
N ASN A 411 -21.86 7.42 -25.23
CA ASN A 411 -22.05 6.25 -24.40
C ASN A 411 -21.85 4.92 -25.15
N LYS A 412 -21.04 4.92 -26.23
CA LYS A 412 -20.67 3.70 -26.93
C LYS A 412 -19.80 2.84 -26.01
N VAL A 413 -20.34 1.67 -25.67
CA VAL A 413 -19.60 0.55 -25.07
C VAL A 413 -18.51 0.10 -26.06
N PRO A 414 -17.37 -0.46 -25.60
CA PRO A 414 -16.43 -1.17 -26.47
C PRO A 414 -17.16 -2.00 -27.53
N THR A 415 -16.82 -1.83 -28.80
CA THR A 415 -17.38 -2.70 -29.84
C THR A 415 -16.76 -4.10 -29.73
N GLN A 416 -17.37 -5.08 -30.39
CA GLN A 416 -16.77 -6.41 -30.51
C GLN A 416 -15.42 -6.33 -31.24
N ASP A 417 -15.32 -5.49 -32.27
CA ASP A 417 -14.08 -5.25 -33.03
C ASP A 417 -12.96 -4.68 -32.13
N ASP A 418 -13.27 -3.74 -31.22
CA ASP A 418 -12.29 -3.18 -30.28
C ASP A 418 -11.74 -4.25 -29.32
N ALA A 419 -12.57 -5.22 -28.93
CA ALA A 419 -12.19 -6.32 -28.07
C ALA A 419 -11.30 -7.34 -28.80
N GLU A 420 -11.59 -7.62 -30.07
CA GLU A 420 -10.77 -8.48 -30.93
C GLU A 420 -9.38 -7.90 -31.16
N GLU A 421 -9.28 -6.59 -31.45
CA GLU A 421 -7.99 -5.92 -31.62
C GLU A 421 -7.16 -5.89 -30.34
N TYR A 422 -7.82 -5.65 -29.20
CA TYR A 422 -7.19 -5.77 -27.88
C TYR A 422 -6.64 -7.18 -27.64
N ASP A 423 -7.44 -8.21 -27.90
CA ASP A 423 -7.06 -9.61 -27.69
C ASP A 423 -5.91 -10.03 -28.61
N ASP A 424 -5.85 -9.50 -29.83
CA ASP A 424 -4.76 -9.66 -30.79
C ASP A 424 -3.42 -9.12 -30.24
N ILE A 425 -3.42 -7.89 -29.73
CA ILE A 425 -2.22 -7.23 -29.16
C ILE A 425 -1.80 -7.94 -27.87
N PHE A 426 -2.78 -8.32 -27.04
CA PHE A 426 -2.57 -9.06 -25.81
C PHE A 426 -1.93 -10.42 -26.09
N SER A 427 -2.43 -11.13 -27.11
CA SER A 427 -1.89 -12.41 -27.58
C SER A 427 -0.43 -12.28 -28.06
N ALA A 428 -0.10 -11.20 -28.77
CA ALA A 428 1.28 -10.92 -29.19
C ALA A 428 2.25 -10.72 -28.01
N CYS A 429 1.75 -10.20 -26.89
CA CYS A 429 2.51 -9.99 -25.65
C CYS A 429 2.43 -11.16 -24.66
N SER A 430 1.66 -12.21 -24.96
CA SER A 430 1.32 -13.28 -24.00
C SER A 430 2.53 -13.90 -23.27
N SER A 431 3.67 -14.06 -23.94
CA SER A 431 4.91 -14.60 -23.35
C SER A 431 5.45 -13.78 -22.16
N ILE A 432 5.25 -12.45 -22.15
CA ILE A 432 5.72 -11.55 -21.06
C ILE A 432 4.62 -11.20 -20.05
N LEU A 433 3.41 -11.73 -20.25
CA LEU A 433 2.25 -11.51 -19.41
C LEU A 433 1.96 -12.75 -18.57
N LEU A 434 1.33 -12.55 -17.41
CA LEU A 434 0.79 -13.66 -16.64
C LEU A 434 -0.41 -14.26 -17.37
N PRO A 435 -0.49 -15.59 -17.47
CA PRO A 435 -1.72 -16.21 -17.93
C PRO A 435 -2.85 -15.88 -16.95
N PRO A 436 -4.05 -15.54 -17.46
CA PRO A 436 -5.20 -15.35 -16.59
C PRO A 436 -5.54 -16.66 -15.86
N PRO A 437 -5.92 -16.63 -14.56
CA PRO A 437 -6.40 -17.82 -13.86
C PRO A 437 -7.63 -18.40 -14.56
N ALA A 438 -7.69 -19.73 -14.65
CA ALA A 438 -8.72 -20.46 -15.41
C ALA A 438 -10.16 -20.23 -14.92
N ASP A 439 -10.34 -19.90 -13.64
CA ASP A 439 -11.65 -19.83 -12.97
C ASP A 439 -12.13 -18.40 -12.67
N SER A 440 -11.62 -17.38 -13.38
CA SER A 440 -12.03 -15.98 -13.15
C SER A 440 -12.76 -15.40 -14.36
N ASP A 441 -14.01 -14.96 -14.15
CA ASP A 441 -14.79 -14.22 -15.14
C ASP A 441 -14.13 -12.89 -15.58
N ASN A 442 -13.22 -12.34 -14.76
CA ASN A 442 -12.47 -11.12 -15.07
C ASN A 442 -11.09 -11.12 -14.41
N PRO A 443 -10.10 -11.80 -15.00
CA PRO A 443 -8.79 -12.01 -14.41
C PRO A 443 -7.97 -10.71 -14.35
N THR A 444 -7.17 -10.55 -13.29
CA THR A 444 -6.13 -9.51 -13.22
C THR A 444 -4.98 -9.84 -14.17
N ILE A 445 -4.51 -8.83 -14.88
CA ILE A 445 -3.39 -8.90 -15.79
C ILE A 445 -2.16 -8.31 -15.11
N GLY A 446 -1.04 -9.03 -15.20
CA GLY A 446 0.26 -8.57 -14.72
C GLY A 446 1.38 -9.08 -15.60
N PHE A 447 2.59 -8.58 -15.39
CA PHE A 447 3.77 -9.10 -16.06
C PHE A 447 4.16 -10.48 -15.50
N CYS A 448 4.72 -11.35 -16.34
CA CYS A 448 5.21 -12.66 -15.92
C CYS A 448 6.32 -12.55 -14.85
N HIS A 449 7.06 -11.42 -14.82
CA HIS A 449 8.06 -11.13 -13.81
C HIS A 449 8.32 -9.61 -13.71
N GLN A 450 8.71 -9.10 -12.53
CA GLN A 450 9.01 -7.67 -12.30
C GLN A 450 10.11 -7.13 -13.24
N SER A 451 11.04 -7.98 -13.67
CA SER A 451 12.09 -7.62 -14.65
C SER A 451 11.56 -7.15 -16.00
N VAL A 452 10.32 -7.48 -16.38
CA VAL A 452 9.68 -6.93 -17.59
C VAL A 452 9.38 -5.44 -17.38
N LYS A 453 8.81 -5.08 -16.23
CA LYS A 453 8.56 -3.67 -15.87
C LYS A 453 9.86 -2.88 -15.81
N ASP A 454 10.92 -3.45 -15.23
CA ASP A 454 12.24 -2.81 -15.16
C ASP A 454 12.88 -2.68 -16.55
N PHE A 455 12.66 -3.66 -17.44
CA PHE A 455 13.12 -3.58 -18.82
C PHE A 455 12.42 -2.47 -19.61
N LEU A 456 11.11 -2.30 -19.42
CA LEU A 456 10.33 -1.22 -20.05
C LEU A 456 10.73 0.16 -19.50
N LEU A 457 11.08 0.24 -18.21
CA LEU A 457 11.54 1.46 -17.54
C LEU A 457 13.03 1.74 -17.82
N LYS A 458 13.32 2.52 -18.85
CA LYS A 458 14.66 3.06 -19.12
C LYS A 458 14.58 4.52 -19.49
N ASP A 459 15.58 5.30 -19.08
CA ASP A 459 15.68 6.71 -19.48
C ASP A 459 15.99 6.80 -20.99
N PRO A 460 15.03 7.22 -21.83
CA PRO A 460 15.21 7.26 -23.28
C PRO A 460 16.15 8.39 -23.72
N SER A 461 16.64 9.24 -22.80
CA SER A 461 17.70 10.22 -23.09
C SER A 461 19.10 9.60 -23.17
N ARG A 462 19.29 8.40 -22.60
CA ARG A 462 20.60 7.72 -22.49
C ARG A 462 20.76 6.49 -23.39
N THR A 463 19.68 5.96 -23.96
CA THR A 463 19.68 4.75 -24.79
C THR A 463 19.01 4.99 -26.14
N ASN A 464 19.29 4.14 -27.13
CA ASN A 464 18.60 4.12 -28.43
C ASN A 464 17.07 4.12 -28.19
N ARG A 465 16.32 5.00 -28.87
CA ARG A 465 14.89 5.23 -28.61
C ARG A 465 14.03 4.10 -29.18
N GLU A 466 14.02 2.97 -28.49
CA GLU A 466 13.09 1.87 -28.77
C GLU A 466 11.65 2.29 -28.44
N TRP A 467 10.67 1.81 -29.21
CA TRP A 467 9.28 2.26 -29.12
C TRP A 467 8.61 1.92 -27.78
N TYR A 468 9.04 0.84 -27.13
CA TYR A 468 8.50 0.30 -25.89
C TYR A 468 9.09 0.92 -24.61
N HIS A 469 10.27 1.54 -24.67
CA HIS A 469 10.91 2.15 -23.50
C HIS A 469 10.17 3.41 -23.01
N THR A 470 10.12 3.59 -21.70
CA THR A 470 9.46 4.73 -21.06
C THR A 470 10.09 5.09 -19.72
N THR A 471 9.73 6.27 -19.20
CA THR A 471 9.97 6.62 -17.80
C THR A 471 8.68 6.43 -17.00
N ILE A 472 8.80 6.30 -15.69
CA ILE A 472 7.63 6.19 -14.82
C ILE A 472 6.74 7.43 -14.95
N ASP A 473 7.33 8.62 -15.11
CA ASP A 473 6.60 9.88 -15.28
C ASP A 473 5.81 9.90 -16.59
N LYS A 474 6.40 9.42 -17.68
CA LYS A 474 5.74 9.35 -19.01
C LYS A 474 4.61 8.31 -19.03
N ALA A 475 4.82 7.16 -18.39
CA ALA A 475 3.76 6.16 -18.22
C ALA A 475 2.59 6.72 -17.38
N ASN A 476 2.89 7.42 -16.28
CA ASN A 476 1.87 8.11 -15.47
C ASN A 476 1.14 9.19 -16.26
N LEU A 477 1.83 9.96 -17.10
CA LEU A 477 1.21 10.98 -17.96
C LEU A 477 0.20 10.36 -18.91
N LEU A 478 0.58 9.27 -19.58
CA LEU A 478 -0.29 8.56 -20.52
C LEU A 478 -1.56 8.03 -19.83
N VAL A 479 -1.40 7.39 -18.68
CA VAL A 479 -2.53 6.89 -17.88
C VAL A 479 -3.41 8.05 -17.41
N PHE A 480 -2.80 9.13 -16.92
CA PHE A 480 -3.52 10.32 -16.47
C PHE A 480 -4.33 10.97 -17.59
N GLN A 481 -3.77 11.13 -18.79
CA GLN A 481 -4.47 11.64 -19.98
C GLN A 481 -5.69 10.78 -20.33
N THR A 482 -5.53 9.46 -20.33
CA THR A 482 -6.65 8.54 -20.60
C THR A 482 -7.71 8.62 -19.51
N PHE A 483 -7.32 8.74 -18.25
CA PHE A 483 -8.25 8.85 -17.13
C PHE A 483 -9.01 10.17 -17.15
N TRP A 484 -8.34 11.27 -17.49
CA TRP A 484 -8.97 12.55 -17.72
C TRP A 484 -10.04 12.42 -18.80
N LYS A 485 -9.67 11.88 -19.96
CA LYS A 485 -10.60 11.65 -21.09
C LYS A 485 -11.76 10.74 -20.72
N TYR A 486 -11.52 9.66 -19.97
CA TYR A 486 -12.56 8.75 -19.48
C TYR A 486 -13.55 9.49 -18.57
N LEU A 487 -13.06 10.27 -17.61
CA LEU A 487 -13.89 11.05 -16.70
C LEU A 487 -14.65 12.15 -17.46
N THR A 488 -14.01 12.87 -18.39
CA THR A 488 -14.65 13.88 -19.25
C THR A 488 -15.75 13.29 -20.12
N ALA A 489 -15.63 12.03 -20.55
CA ALA A 489 -16.70 11.35 -21.26
C ALA A 489 -17.92 11.04 -20.36
N GLN A 490 -17.70 10.88 -19.05
CA GLN A 490 -18.74 10.69 -18.04
C GLN A 490 -19.26 12.03 -17.47
N ASP A 491 -18.82 13.17 -18.00
CA ASP A 491 -18.98 14.48 -17.39
C ASP A 491 -20.44 14.97 -17.27
N GLY A 492 -21.32 14.54 -18.18
CA GLY A 492 -22.77 14.79 -18.03
C GLY A 492 -23.37 14.19 -16.74
N LEU A 493 -22.76 13.14 -16.18
CA LEU A 493 -23.13 12.50 -14.91
C LEU A 493 -22.35 13.09 -13.72
N LEU A 494 -21.08 13.49 -13.92
CA LEU A 494 -20.29 14.23 -12.92
C LEU A 494 -20.94 15.57 -12.61
N ALA A 495 -21.31 16.34 -13.64
CA ALA A 495 -22.01 17.62 -13.54
C ALA A 495 -23.39 17.51 -12.88
N GLN A 496 -24.15 16.42 -13.06
CA GLN A 496 -25.43 16.20 -12.36
C GLN A 496 -25.25 15.90 -10.87
N SER A 497 -24.16 15.21 -10.50
CA SER A 497 -23.81 14.96 -9.10
C SER A 497 -23.20 16.19 -8.42
N LEU A 498 -22.54 17.06 -9.20
CA LEU A 498 -21.90 18.31 -8.78
C LEU A 498 -22.85 19.51 -8.71
N ARG A 499 -23.93 19.55 -9.53
CA ARG A 499 -24.96 20.60 -9.49
C ARG A 499 -25.90 20.44 -8.29
N GLY A 500 -25.44 20.80 -7.10
CA GLY A 500 -26.28 21.60 -6.22
C GLY A 500 -26.42 22.98 -6.88
N LYS A 501 -27.64 23.49 -7.11
CA LYS A 501 -27.87 24.75 -7.86
C LYS A 501 -26.89 25.86 -7.40
N PRO A 502 -26.24 26.60 -8.30
CA PRO A 502 -25.47 27.77 -7.93
C PRO A 502 -26.43 28.79 -7.30
N ARG A 503 -26.25 29.13 -6.02
CA ARG A 503 -26.92 30.28 -5.42
C ARG A 503 -26.11 31.52 -5.81
N GLN A 504 -26.75 32.42 -6.56
CA GLN A 504 -26.13 33.62 -7.12
C GLN A 504 -25.39 34.47 -6.07
N PRO A 505 -24.29 35.15 -6.45
CA PRO A 505 -23.55 36.02 -5.54
C PRO A 505 -24.38 37.26 -5.21
N GLY A 506 -24.71 37.47 -3.93
CA GLY A 506 -25.23 38.75 -3.43
C GLY A 506 -26.55 38.77 -2.65
N ARG A 507 -27.22 37.64 -2.36
CA ARG A 507 -28.38 37.64 -1.44
C ARG A 507 -28.01 37.21 -0.03
N LYS A 508 -28.40 38.02 0.96
CA LYS A 508 -28.33 37.71 2.40
C LYS A 508 -29.07 36.40 2.71
N TYR A 509 -28.46 35.62 3.59
CA TYR A 509 -28.87 34.28 3.99
C TYR A 509 -30.17 34.28 4.79
N GLU A 510 -31.19 33.56 4.32
CA GLU A 510 -32.25 33.01 5.16
C GLU A 510 -32.36 31.50 4.87
N LEU A 511 -32.10 30.70 5.91
CA LEU A 511 -32.16 29.25 5.87
C LEU A 511 -33.58 28.79 6.20
N LYS A 512 -34.27 28.19 5.23
CA LYS A 512 -35.40 27.30 5.51
C LYS A 512 -35.08 25.88 5.04
N GLY A 513 -35.09 24.95 5.99
CA GLY A 513 -35.55 23.57 5.80
C GLY A 513 -34.55 22.51 5.32
N LYS A 514 -34.22 21.61 6.25
CA LYS A 514 -33.97 20.15 6.09
C LYS A 514 -32.81 19.69 5.19
N GLY A 515 -31.68 19.38 5.83
CA GLY A 515 -31.39 17.97 6.13
C GLY A 515 -30.70 17.07 5.10
N ASP A 516 -30.25 17.54 3.93
CA ASP A 516 -29.46 16.70 3.01
C ASP A 516 -28.03 17.23 2.81
N VAL A 517 -27.13 16.69 3.64
CA VAL A 517 -25.68 16.85 3.56
C VAL A 517 -25.17 16.02 2.37
N TYR A 518 -24.67 16.67 1.31
CA TYR A 518 -24.07 15.98 0.15
C TYR A 518 -22.74 15.31 0.54
N PRO A 519 -22.61 13.97 0.47
CA PRO A 519 -21.37 13.30 0.83
C PRO A 519 -20.60 12.99 -0.46
N PHE A 520 -19.83 13.94 -1.00
CA PHE A 520 -19.21 13.81 -2.33
C PHE A 520 -18.30 12.57 -2.50
N PRO A 521 -17.39 12.20 -1.57
CA PRO A 521 -16.61 10.96 -1.71
C PRO A 521 -17.48 9.70 -1.56
N ASN A 522 -18.40 9.70 -0.59
CA ASN A 522 -19.20 8.52 -0.26
C ASN A 522 -20.33 8.26 -1.24
N ARG A 523 -20.95 9.28 -1.87
CA ARG A 523 -21.96 9.08 -2.94
C ARG A 523 -21.31 8.56 -4.21
N PHE A 524 -20.12 9.03 -4.57
CA PHE A 524 -19.40 8.53 -5.75
C PHE A 524 -18.84 7.12 -5.54
N LEU A 525 -18.28 6.79 -4.38
CA LEU A 525 -17.92 5.40 -4.07
C LEU A 525 -19.16 4.48 -4.03
N LYS A 526 -20.24 4.91 -3.35
CA LYS A 526 -21.50 4.17 -3.33
C LYS A 526 -22.11 4.05 -4.72
N TRP A 527 -21.93 5.05 -5.59
CA TRP A 527 -22.37 5.01 -6.98
C TRP A 527 -21.49 4.11 -7.84
N GLY A 528 -20.16 4.20 -7.75
CA GLY A 528 -19.23 3.31 -8.44
C GLY A 528 -19.53 1.84 -8.12
N LYS A 529 -19.80 1.54 -6.84
CA LYS A 529 -20.30 0.22 -6.40
C LYS A 529 -21.64 -0.14 -7.05
N ARG A 530 -22.65 0.73 -6.97
CA ARG A 530 -23.99 0.52 -7.59
C ARG A 530 -23.98 0.49 -9.12
N ALA A 531 -23.02 1.15 -9.76
CA ALA A 531 -22.90 1.27 -11.21
C ALA A 531 -22.16 0.07 -11.79
N LYS A 532 -21.15 -0.45 -11.06
CA LYS A 532 -20.50 -1.74 -11.33
C LYS A 532 -21.51 -2.90 -11.31
N GLU A 533 -22.45 -2.89 -10.35
CA GLU A 533 -23.56 -3.86 -10.28
C GLU A 533 -24.52 -3.76 -11.48
N LYS A 534 -24.57 -2.62 -12.18
CA LYS A 534 -25.51 -2.35 -13.27
C LYS A 534 -24.91 -2.42 -14.67
N ALA A 535 -23.61 -2.16 -14.84
CA ALA A 535 -22.96 -2.20 -16.13
C ALA A 535 -21.41 -2.39 -16.05
N PRO A 536 -20.82 -3.32 -16.81
CA PRO A 536 -19.37 -3.55 -16.86
C PRO A 536 -18.53 -2.32 -17.23
N LYS A 537 -19.07 -1.36 -17.98
CA LYS A 537 -18.36 -0.15 -18.43
C LYS A 537 -17.86 0.77 -17.30
N TYR A 538 -18.34 0.60 -16.07
CA TYR A 538 -17.92 1.36 -14.90
C TYR A 538 -16.89 0.64 -14.03
N LEU A 539 -16.40 -0.54 -14.45
CA LEU A 539 -15.40 -1.31 -13.70
C LEU A 539 -14.10 -0.53 -13.48
N LEU A 540 -13.68 0.28 -14.46
CA LEU A 540 -12.48 1.11 -14.38
C LEU A 540 -12.68 2.36 -13.49
N LEU A 541 -13.92 2.81 -13.28
CA LEU A 541 -14.20 4.08 -12.63
C LEU A 541 -13.73 4.14 -11.17
N GLU A 542 -13.90 3.05 -10.42
CA GLU A 542 -13.46 2.98 -9.02
C GLU A 542 -11.93 3.12 -8.94
N TYR A 543 -11.20 2.39 -9.78
CA TYR A 543 -9.74 2.50 -9.86
C TYR A 543 -9.32 3.92 -10.24
N VAL A 544 -9.89 4.48 -11.31
CA VAL A 544 -9.56 5.82 -11.81
C VAL A 544 -9.81 6.86 -10.73
N PHE A 545 -10.98 6.85 -10.08
CA PHE A 545 -11.33 7.84 -9.07
C PHE A 545 -10.40 7.82 -7.85
N MET A 546 -9.89 6.65 -7.48
CA MET A 546 -8.95 6.50 -6.36
C MET A 546 -7.52 6.90 -6.72
N THR A 547 -7.10 6.68 -7.97
CA THR A 547 -5.68 6.77 -8.35
C THR A 547 -5.33 7.98 -9.22
N TRP A 548 -6.29 8.62 -9.90
CA TRP A 548 -6.02 9.71 -10.84
C TRP A 548 -5.20 10.85 -10.21
N LYS A 549 -5.43 11.16 -8.93
CA LYS A 549 -4.67 12.19 -8.19
C LYS A 549 -3.20 11.83 -8.04
N LYS A 550 -2.89 10.56 -7.77
CA LYS A 550 -1.52 10.07 -7.62
C LYS A 550 -0.81 10.03 -8.99
N HIS A 551 -1.52 9.62 -10.04
CA HIS A 551 -1.02 9.68 -11.41
C HIS A 551 -0.75 11.13 -11.87
N ALA A 552 -1.66 12.05 -11.57
CA ALA A 552 -1.51 13.49 -11.81
C ALA A 552 -0.24 14.08 -11.15
N VAL A 553 0.06 13.68 -9.92
CA VAL A 553 1.31 14.09 -9.23
C VAL A 553 2.53 13.50 -9.92
N SER A 554 2.48 12.18 -10.13
CA SER A 554 3.62 11.42 -10.62
C SER A 554 3.97 11.77 -12.06
N CYS A 555 3.01 12.25 -12.85
CA CYS A 555 3.25 12.64 -14.24
C CYS A 555 3.87 14.03 -14.41
N TYR A 556 3.97 14.85 -13.36
CA TYR A 556 4.40 16.25 -13.49
C TYR A 556 5.73 16.45 -14.24
N PRO A 557 6.80 15.67 -13.98
CA PRO A 557 8.06 15.84 -14.70
C PRO A 557 7.89 15.71 -16.21
N ALA A 558 7.07 14.75 -16.66
CA ALA A 558 6.73 14.56 -18.07
C ALA A 558 5.73 15.61 -18.57
N ALA A 559 4.76 16.01 -17.74
CA ALA A 559 3.75 17.01 -18.09
C ALA A 559 4.33 18.40 -18.40
N LYS A 560 5.52 18.74 -17.87
CA LYS A 560 6.26 19.96 -18.23
C LYS A 560 6.61 20.03 -19.72
N GLU A 561 6.84 18.88 -20.35
CA GLU A 561 7.12 18.80 -21.80
C GLU A 561 5.83 18.96 -22.63
N GLY A 562 4.66 18.79 -22.01
CA GLY A 562 3.33 18.97 -22.60
C GLY A 562 2.30 18.06 -21.93
N LEU A 563 1.20 18.63 -21.41
CA LEU A 563 0.16 17.87 -20.71
C LEU A 563 -0.77 17.10 -21.66
N GLY A 564 -0.93 17.55 -22.91
CA GLY A 564 -1.70 16.85 -23.95
C GLY A 564 -3.20 16.66 -23.66
N ILE A 565 -3.74 17.36 -22.66
CA ILE A 565 -5.18 17.46 -22.39
C ILE A 565 -5.59 18.92 -22.44
N ASP A 566 -6.79 19.16 -22.94
CA ASP A 566 -7.45 20.45 -22.81
C ASP A 566 -8.16 20.49 -21.45
N LEU A 567 -7.71 21.40 -20.58
CA LEU A 567 -8.29 21.58 -19.25
C LEU A 567 -9.62 22.34 -19.31
N ASP A 568 -9.92 23.01 -20.42
CA ASP A 568 -11.20 23.70 -20.63
C ASP A 568 -12.30 22.75 -21.13
N GLU A 569 -11.95 21.55 -21.63
CA GLU A 569 -12.92 20.53 -22.00
C GLU A 569 -13.72 19.95 -20.80
N ALA A 570 -13.18 20.06 -19.59
CA ALA A 570 -13.76 19.54 -18.35
C ALA A 570 -13.44 20.45 -17.14
N PRO A 571 -14.06 21.64 -17.04
CA PRO A 571 -13.77 22.61 -15.99
C PRO A 571 -14.06 22.06 -14.60
N GLU A 572 -15.08 21.21 -14.44
CA GLU A 572 -15.40 20.53 -13.17
C GLU A 572 -14.27 19.62 -12.67
N LEU A 573 -13.61 18.88 -13.58
CA LEU A 573 -12.47 18.02 -13.24
C LEU A 573 -11.23 18.84 -12.89
N ARG A 574 -11.00 19.96 -13.60
CA ARG A 574 -9.92 20.92 -13.31
C ARG A 574 -10.08 21.52 -11.92
N ASP A 575 -11.28 21.96 -11.61
CA ASP A 575 -11.65 22.55 -10.33
C ASP A 575 -11.49 21.55 -9.17
N LEU A 576 -11.90 20.29 -9.39
CA LEU A 576 -11.67 19.20 -8.43
C LEU A 576 -10.17 18.92 -8.23
N TRP A 577 -9.40 18.92 -9.30
CA TRP A 577 -7.95 18.73 -9.23
C TRP A 577 -7.29 19.85 -8.44
N PHE A 578 -7.72 21.09 -8.63
CA PHE A 578 -7.22 22.25 -7.91
C PHE A 578 -7.46 22.15 -6.40
N LEU A 579 -8.68 21.79 -5.98
CA LEU A 579 -9.00 21.54 -4.57
C LEU A 579 -8.13 20.43 -3.96
N CYS A 580 -7.92 19.33 -4.69
CA CYS A 580 -7.12 18.20 -4.21
C CYS A 580 -5.63 18.52 -4.13
N ALA A 581 -5.09 19.24 -5.12
CA ALA A 581 -3.71 19.69 -5.15
C ALA A 581 -3.42 20.63 -3.96
N ALA A 582 -4.35 21.54 -3.65
CA ALA A 582 -4.21 22.44 -2.52
C ALA A 582 -4.29 21.72 -1.16
N ARG A 583 -5.28 20.81 -1.00
CA ARG A 583 -5.42 19.96 0.21
C ARG A 583 -4.19 19.10 0.48
N SER A 584 -3.47 18.68 -0.57
CA SER A 584 -2.33 17.77 -0.46
C SER A 584 -0.97 18.47 -0.54
N GLY A 585 -0.94 19.82 -0.61
CA GLY A 585 0.30 20.59 -0.60
C GLY A 585 1.10 20.54 -1.92
N GLN A 586 0.46 20.17 -3.02
CA GLN A 586 1.14 19.95 -4.30
C GLN A 586 1.39 21.27 -5.04
N ILE A 587 2.37 22.05 -4.58
CA ILE A 587 2.59 23.41 -5.09
C ILE A 587 2.78 23.49 -6.60
N GLU A 588 3.52 22.56 -7.18
CA GLU A 588 3.77 22.57 -8.63
C GLU A 588 2.50 22.31 -9.47
N MET A 589 1.56 21.52 -8.93
CA MET A 589 0.24 21.33 -9.55
C MET A 589 -0.62 22.57 -9.43
N VAL A 590 -0.63 23.19 -8.25
CA VAL A 590 -1.32 24.47 -8.02
C VAL A 590 -0.76 25.53 -8.99
N ARG A 591 0.56 25.60 -9.20
CA ARG A 591 1.18 26.50 -10.19
C ARG A 591 0.73 26.20 -11.62
N LEU A 592 0.69 24.93 -12.01
CA LEU A 592 0.28 24.53 -13.36
C LEU A 592 -1.17 24.95 -13.63
N LEU A 593 -2.09 24.58 -12.73
CA LEU A 593 -3.52 24.87 -12.84
C LEU A 593 -3.80 26.38 -12.84
N LEU A 594 -3.04 27.17 -12.09
CA LEU A 594 -3.14 28.64 -12.09
C LEU A 594 -2.62 29.30 -13.38
N ARG A 595 -1.76 28.62 -14.16
CA ARG A 595 -1.22 29.14 -15.44
C ARG A 595 -2.12 28.81 -16.63
N THR A 596 -2.87 27.72 -16.56
CA THR A 596 -3.69 27.19 -17.66
C THR A 596 -5.17 27.51 -17.44
N GLY A 597 -5.66 28.56 -18.09
CA GLY A 597 -7.08 28.94 -18.07
C GLY A 597 -7.56 29.52 -16.73
N ASP A 598 -8.77 30.08 -16.73
CA ASP A 598 -9.45 30.67 -15.56
C ASP A 598 -9.73 29.64 -14.46
N ALA A 599 -8.69 29.09 -13.80
CA ALA A 599 -8.86 28.32 -12.59
C ALA A 599 -9.57 29.22 -11.57
N VAL A 600 -10.82 28.87 -11.25
CA VAL A 600 -11.66 29.68 -10.38
C VAL A 600 -11.06 29.60 -8.97
N LEU A 601 -10.35 30.64 -8.55
CA LEU A 601 -9.75 30.72 -7.20
C LEU A 601 -10.79 30.54 -6.08
N GLY A 602 -12.06 30.84 -6.39
CA GLY A 602 -13.22 30.65 -5.53
C GLY A 602 -13.94 29.31 -5.70
N VAL A 603 -13.36 28.31 -6.37
CA VAL A 603 -13.93 26.96 -6.40
C VAL A 603 -14.11 26.45 -4.96
N MET A 604 -15.23 25.80 -4.69
CA MET A 604 -15.54 25.25 -3.38
C MET A 604 -15.88 23.77 -3.48
N ASP A 605 -15.47 22.98 -2.49
CA ASP A 605 -15.95 21.62 -2.34
C ASP A 605 -17.36 21.56 -1.70
N ALA A 606 -17.85 20.35 -1.43
CA ALA A 606 -19.21 20.13 -0.91
C ALA A 606 -19.48 20.77 0.46
N ILE A 607 -18.44 21.12 1.21
CA ILE A 607 -18.59 21.83 2.49
C ILE A 607 -18.31 23.31 2.35
N GLY A 608 -18.15 23.84 1.13
CA GLY A 608 -17.80 25.25 0.91
C GLY A 608 -16.31 25.54 1.12
N ALA A 609 -15.44 24.53 1.20
CA ALA A 609 -14.01 24.74 1.40
C ALA A 609 -13.32 25.10 0.08
N THR A 610 -12.58 26.21 0.09
CA THR A 610 -11.76 26.71 -1.01
C THR A 610 -10.36 26.07 -1.01
N PRO A 611 -9.60 26.16 -2.11
CA PRO A 611 -8.20 25.73 -2.16
C PRO A 611 -7.35 26.34 -1.04
N LEU A 612 -7.55 27.64 -0.75
CA LEU A 612 -6.85 28.32 0.35
C LEU A 612 -7.21 27.72 1.70
N SER A 613 -8.50 27.45 1.94
CA SER A 613 -8.97 26.87 3.20
C SER A 613 -8.42 25.44 3.41
N LEU A 614 -8.39 24.62 2.36
CA LEU A 614 -7.88 23.25 2.41
C LEU A 614 -6.36 23.21 2.63
N ALA A 615 -5.62 24.10 1.97
CA ALA A 615 -4.18 24.24 2.20
C ALA A 615 -3.89 24.75 3.61
N ALA A 616 -4.74 25.63 4.14
CA ALA A 616 -4.60 26.19 5.49
C ALA A 616 -4.93 25.16 6.59
N GLU A 617 -5.99 24.36 6.39
CA GLU A 617 -6.39 23.26 7.26
C GLU A 617 -5.31 22.19 7.41
N ASN A 618 -4.52 21.94 6.36
CA ASN A 618 -3.47 20.92 6.33
C ASN A 618 -2.04 21.50 6.50
N GLY A 619 -1.91 22.80 6.75
CA GLY A 619 -0.63 23.43 7.09
C GLY A 619 0.34 23.61 5.91
N HIS A 620 -0.14 23.61 4.66
CA HIS A 620 0.69 23.70 3.47
C HIS A 620 1.13 25.14 3.15
N VAL A 621 2.15 25.60 3.89
CA VAL A 621 2.72 26.97 3.85
C VAL A 621 3.01 27.46 2.42
N ASP A 622 3.70 26.66 1.60
CA ASP A 622 4.09 27.10 0.26
C ASP A 622 2.89 27.29 -0.69
N VAL A 623 1.89 26.42 -0.59
CA VAL A 623 0.63 26.53 -1.35
C VAL A 623 -0.14 27.76 -0.92
N VAL A 624 -0.26 28.00 0.39
CA VAL A 624 -0.90 29.21 0.93
C VAL A 624 -0.20 30.46 0.39
N LYS A 625 1.14 30.48 0.39
CA LYS A 625 1.93 31.61 -0.15
C LYS A 625 1.62 31.88 -1.62
N LEU A 626 1.56 30.83 -2.42
CA LEU A 626 1.26 30.93 -3.85
C LEU A 626 -0.17 31.45 -4.10
N LEU A 627 -1.16 30.92 -3.37
CA LEU A 627 -2.56 31.35 -3.50
C LEU A 627 -2.75 32.80 -3.05
N LEU A 628 -2.11 33.21 -1.96
CA LEU A 628 -2.18 34.59 -1.44
C LEU A 628 -1.50 35.63 -2.35
N ALA A 629 -0.46 35.23 -3.09
CA ALA A 629 0.17 36.08 -4.09
C ALA A 629 -0.73 36.34 -5.31
N THR A 630 -1.82 35.58 -5.46
CA THR A 630 -2.77 35.73 -6.56
C THR A 630 -3.83 36.78 -6.19
N ARG A 631 -3.91 37.89 -6.95
CA ARG A 631 -4.65 39.11 -6.57
C ARG A 631 -6.15 38.93 -6.31
N GLN A 632 -6.78 37.90 -6.88
CA GLN A 632 -8.22 37.64 -6.79
C GLN A 632 -8.61 36.64 -5.69
N THR A 633 -7.65 36.14 -4.90
CA THR A 633 -7.95 35.15 -3.85
C THR A 633 -8.72 35.78 -2.69
N GLU A 634 -9.94 35.28 -2.45
CA GLU A 634 -10.73 35.64 -1.28
C GLU A 634 -10.24 34.88 -0.03
N ILE A 635 -9.76 35.62 0.97
CA ILE A 635 -9.06 35.07 2.15
C ILE A 635 -10.02 34.60 3.25
N ASP A 636 -11.20 35.21 3.34
CA ASP A 636 -12.16 34.99 4.43
C ASP A 636 -13.40 34.19 3.99
N LEU A 637 -13.32 33.48 2.86
CA LEU A 637 -14.42 32.60 2.44
C LEU A 637 -14.65 31.52 3.50
N ALA A 638 -15.85 31.55 4.07
CA ALA A 638 -16.24 30.64 5.13
C ALA A 638 -16.97 29.43 4.53
N ASN A 639 -16.61 28.24 5.01
CA ASN A 639 -17.28 27.00 4.65
C ASN A 639 -18.70 26.94 5.28
N ILE A 640 -19.48 25.89 5.01
CA ILE A 640 -20.87 25.74 5.52
C ILE A 640 -20.97 25.73 7.06
N ARG A 641 -19.87 25.49 7.76
CA ARG A 641 -19.77 25.54 9.23
C ARG A 641 -19.33 26.91 9.74
N GLY A 642 -19.19 27.90 8.84
CA GLY A 642 -18.69 29.23 9.15
C GLY A 642 -17.17 29.30 9.34
N GLN A 643 -16.42 28.27 8.95
CA GLN A 643 -14.96 28.22 9.17
C GLN A 643 -14.21 28.91 8.04
N THR A 644 -13.36 29.88 8.38
CA THR A 644 -12.42 30.54 7.48
C THR A 644 -11.09 29.79 7.41
N PRO A 645 -10.23 30.03 6.38
CA PRO A 645 -8.87 29.50 6.34
C PRO A 645 -8.06 29.78 7.62
N LEU A 646 -8.17 30.99 8.17
CA LEU A 646 -7.48 31.36 9.43
C LEU A 646 -7.96 30.49 10.59
N SER A 647 -9.27 30.26 10.69
CA SER A 647 -9.84 29.45 11.75
C SER A 647 -9.48 27.95 11.63
N GLN A 648 -9.37 27.43 10.40
CA GLN A 648 -8.94 26.05 10.14
C GLN A 648 -7.45 25.86 10.42
N ALA A 649 -6.60 26.83 10.08
CA ALA A 649 -5.19 26.80 10.47
C ALA A 649 -5.03 26.90 12.00
N ALA A 650 -5.88 27.69 12.66
CA ALA A 650 -5.81 27.90 14.10
C ALA A 650 -6.25 26.67 14.91
N VAL A 651 -7.32 25.99 14.50
CA VAL A 651 -7.79 24.76 15.18
C VAL A 651 -6.84 23.58 14.99
N ASN A 652 -6.04 23.55 13.91
CA ASN A 652 -5.07 22.48 13.65
C ASN A 652 -3.63 22.86 14.04
N GLY A 653 -3.41 24.03 14.67
CA GLY A 653 -2.11 24.42 15.20
C GLY A 653 -1.07 24.84 14.16
N HIS A 654 -1.48 25.19 12.94
CA HIS A 654 -0.57 25.49 11.83
C HIS A 654 -0.02 26.92 11.86
N LEU A 655 0.89 27.20 12.81
CA LEU A 655 1.46 28.55 13.06
C LEU A 655 2.00 29.25 11.80
N GLY A 656 2.74 28.53 10.94
CA GLY A 656 3.32 29.12 9.73
C GLY A 656 2.26 29.66 8.75
N VAL A 657 1.11 28.97 8.66
CA VAL A 657 -0.04 29.41 7.86
C VAL A 657 -0.75 30.59 8.54
N VAL A 658 -0.95 30.51 9.86
CA VAL A 658 -1.59 31.59 10.66
C VAL A 658 -0.85 32.91 10.48
N LYS A 659 0.48 32.91 10.66
CA LYS A 659 1.34 34.09 10.43
C LYS A 659 1.17 34.65 9.03
N MET A 660 1.13 33.79 8.02
CA MET A 660 1.03 34.21 6.63
C MET A 660 -0.33 34.83 6.30
N LEU A 661 -1.43 34.24 6.80
CA LEU A 661 -2.77 34.77 6.62
C LEU A 661 -2.93 36.14 7.31
N LEU A 662 -2.43 36.28 8.54
CA LEU A 662 -2.49 37.54 9.30
C LEU A 662 -1.63 38.63 8.68
N ALA A 663 -0.43 38.29 8.18
CA ALA A 663 0.45 39.24 7.49
C ALA A 663 -0.17 39.87 6.23
N THR A 664 -1.25 39.30 5.68
CA THR A 664 -1.98 39.93 4.57
C THR A 664 -2.76 41.18 4.97
N GLY A 665 -3.03 41.38 6.27
CA GLY A 665 -3.91 42.43 6.79
C GLY A 665 -5.39 42.30 6.38
N ARG A 666 -5.74 41.25 5.63
CA ARG A 666 -7.09 41.00 5.09
C ARG A 666 -7.85 39.91 5.84
N ALA A 667 -7.15 39.04 6.57
CA ALA A 667 -7.75 37.95 7.33
C ALA A 667 -8.40 38.48 8.62
N LYS A 668 -9.70 38.22 8.81
CA LYS A 668 -10.42 38.67 10.01
C LYS A 668 -10.20 37.70 11.18
N THR A 669 -9.62 38.21 12.26
CA THR A 669 -9.43 37.48 13.53
C THR A 669 -10.74 37.24 14.28
N GLU A 670 -11.76 38.04 14.04
CA GLU A 670 -13.04 38.01 14.77
C GLU A 670 -14.16 37.29 14.02
N ARG A 671 -13.90 36.75 12.82
CA ARG A 671 -14.95 36.08 12.06
C ARG A 671 -15.33 34.77 12.74
N SER A 672 -16.58 34.72 13.19
CA SER A 672 -17.08 33.72 14.12
C SER A 672 -17.84 32.60 13.39
N MET A 673 -17.70 31.36 13.89
CA MET A 673 -18.38 30.17 13.35
C MET A 673 -19.82 30.05 13.89
N GLN A 674 -20.46 28.91 13.64
CA GLN A 674 -21.58 28.43 14.45
C GLN A 674 -21.24 28.56 15.96
N PHE A 675 -22.14 29.16 16.74
CA PHE A 675 -21.96 29.50 18.16
C PHE A 675 -20.93 30.60 18.48
N ASN A 676 -20.55 31.42 17.50
CA ASN A 676 -19.60 32.53 17.65
C ASN A 676 -18.16 32.16 18.08
N TYR A 677 -17.72 30.91 17.89
CA TYR A 677 -16.31 30.59 18.16
C TYR A 677 -15.37 31.29 17.17
N THR A 678 -14.45 32.11 17.69
CA THR A 678 -13.37 32.76 16.92
C THR A 678 -12.16 31.81 16.74
N PRO A 679 -11.23 32.09 15.80
CA PRO A 679 -9.95 31.40 15.71
C PRO A 679 -9.22 31.26 17.05
N LEU A 680 -9.29 32.29 17.93
CA LEU A 680 -8.67 32.26 19.25
C LEU A 680 -9.31 31.21 20.17
N HIS A 681 -10.64 31.11 20.16
CA HIS A 681 -11.35 30.07 20.93
C HIS A 681 -10.91 28.66 20.54
N ARG A 682 -10.76 28.40 19.23
CA ARG A 682 -10.37 27.08 18.72
C ARG A 682 -8.92 26.75 19.06
N ALA A 683 -7.99 27.68 18.82
CA ALA A 683 -6.59 27.49 19.20
C ALA A 683 -6.43 27.24 20.70
N ALA A 684 -7.23 27.94 21.52
CA ALA A 684 -7.21 27.74 22.97
C ALA A 684 -7.83 26.41 23.42
N LYS A 685 -8.96 26.02 22.80
CA LYS A 685 -9.63 24.73 23.06
C LYS A 685 -8.76 23.53 22.69
N GLU A 686 -7.96 23.62 21.64
CA GLU A 686 -7.06 22.53 21.19
C GLU A 686 -5.63 22.66 21.76
N GLY A 687 -5.36 23.66 22.60
CA GLY A 687 -4.09 23.80 23.32
C GLY A 687 -2.91 24.34 22.51
N HIS A 688 -3.16 24.99 21.37
CA HIS A 688 -2.13 25.49 20.46
C HIS A 688 -1.56 26.84 20.91
N LEU A 689 -0.68 26.82 21.92
CA LEU A 689 -0.09 28.00 22.56
C LEU A 689 0.53 29.01 21.59
N ASP A 690 1.35 28.55 20.64
CA ASP A 690 2.05 29.47 19.74
C ASP A 690 1.08 30.19 18.79
N VAL A 691 0.01 29.51 18.38
CA VAL A 691 -1.07 30.10 17.59
C VAL A 691 -1.85 31.13 18.41
N VAL A 692 -2.13 30.84 19.69
CA VAL A 692 -2.79 31.77 20.61
C VAL A 692 -1.97 33.06 20.75
N LYS A 693 -0.65 32.95 20.97
CA LYS A 693 0.26 34.11 21.05
C LYS A 693 0.22 34.97 19.80
N GLU A 694 0.23 34.34 18.63
CA GLU A 694 0.21 35.04 17.34
C GLU A 694 -1.12 35.75 17.07
N LEU A 695 -2.24 35.09 17.35
CA LEU A 695 -3.58 35.68 17.20
C LEU A 695 -3.76 36.90 18.10
N LEU A 696 -3.30 36.82 19.36
CA LEU A 696 -3.33 37.94 20.31
C LEU A 696 -2.40 39.09 19.88
N ALA A 697 -1.21 38.77 19.37
CA ALA A 697 -0.30 39.77 18.82
C ALA A 697 -0.90 40.49 17.59
N SER A 698 -1.79 39.82 16.85
CA SER A 698 -2.49 40.35 15.68
C SER A 698 -3.85 40.99 16.01
N GLY A 699 -4.13 41.24 17.30
CA GLY A 699 -5.31 42.00 17.74
C GLY A 699 -6.60 41.19 17.93
N ALA A 700 -6.52 39.87 18.09
CA ALA A 700 -7.69 39.06 18.45
C ALA A 700 -8.24 39.45 19.84
N ASP A 701 -9.56 39.58 19.99
CA ASP A 701 -10.18 39.92 21.27
C ASP A 701 -10.08 38.75 22.27
N ILE A 702 -9.23 38.95 23.27
CA ILE A 702 -8.96 37.99 24.35
C ILE A 702 -10.19 37.65 25.20
N ASN A 703 -11.16 38.55 25.27
CA ASN A 703 -12.38 38.41 26.08
C ASN A 703 -13.64 38.18 25.23
N SER A 704 -13.47 37.89 23.92
CA SER A 704 -14.59 37.53 23.05
C SER A 704 -15.35 36.33 23.65
N LYS A 705 -16.68 36.37 23.52
CA LYS A 705 -17.58 35.34 24.06
C LYS A 705 -18.30 34.59 22.94
N SER A 706 -18.39 33.27 23.09
CA SER A 706 -19.27 32.41 22.29
C SER A 706 -20.74 32.71 22.58
N VAL A 707 -21.66 32.15 21.79
CA VAL A 707 -23.11 32.21 22.06
C VAL A 707 -23.47 31.59 23.42
N LEU A 708 -22.66 30.64 23.90
CA LEU A 708 -22.81 29.99 25.20
C LEU A 708 -22.09 30.75 26.33
N GLY A 709 -21.48 31.89 26.02
CA GLY A 709 -20.72 32.68 26.98
C GLY A 709 -19.28 32.22 27.18
N ASP A 710 -18.83 31.17 26.47
CA ASP A 710 -17.46 30.65 26.60
C ASP A 710 -16.45 31.69 26.12
N THR A 711 -15.38 31.88 26.89
CA THR A 711 -14.16 32.59 26.47
C THR A 711 -13.08 31.59 26.06
N ALA A 712 -12.08 32.03 25.30
CA ALA A 712 -10.91 31.21 24.97
C ALA A 712 -10.24 30.60 26.23
N MET A 713 -10.21 31.36 27.33
CA MET A 713 -9.67 30.90 28.62
C MET A 713 -10.53 29.79 29.23
N SER A 714 -11.86 29.93 29.22
CA SER A 714 -12.76 28.89 29.75
C SER A 714 -12.65 27.57 28.99
N LEU A 715 -12.51 27.61 27.66
CA LEU A 715 -12.32 26.41 26.83
C LEU A 715 -10.97 25.74 27.07
N ALA A 716 -9.89 26.53 27.22
CA ALA A 716 -8.58 26.01 27.57
C ALA A 716 -8.58 25.36 28.97
N MET A 717 -9.32 25.92 29.93
CA MET A 717 -9.52 25.32 31.25
C MET A 717 -10.30 24.00 31.18
N GLU A 718 -11.42 23.96 30.44
CA GLU A 718 -12.23 22.75 30.24
C GLU A 718 -11.38 21.59 29.68
N LYS A 719 -10.47 21.88 28.75
CA LYS A 719 -9.60 20.88 28.12
C LYS A 719 -8.26 20.67 28.83
N GLY A 720 -8.01 21.36 29.94
CA GLY A 720 -6.81 21.17 30.76
C GLY A 720 -5.51 21.75 30.18
N HIS A 721 -5.59 22.69 29.24
CA HIS A 721 -4.44 23.27 28.56
C HIS A 721 -3.77 24.39 29.38
N ARG A 722 -3.08 24.01 30.45
CA ARG A 722 -2.47 24.93 31.44
C ARG A 722 -1.60 26.04 30.82
N ALA A 723 -0.71 25.68 29.89
CA ALA A 723 0.18 26.67 29.27
C ALA A 723 -0.57 27.77 28.49
N VAL A 724 -1.72 27.43 27.89
CA VAL A 724 -2.59 28.41 27.22
C VAL A 724 -3.32 29.27 28.25
N VAL A 725 -3.80 28.67 29.34
CA VAL A 725 -4.45 29.40 30.44
C VAL A 725 -3.49 30.40 31.06
N ASP A 726 -2.23 30.03 31.28
CA ASP A 726 -1.20 30.90 31.85
C ASP A 726 -0.92 32.09 30.92
N GLU A 727 -0.78 31.86 29.62
CA GLU A 727 -0.57 32.93 28.62
C GLU A 727 -1.78 33.88 28.53
N LEU A 728 -3.01 33.34 28.50
CA LEU A 728 -4.23 34.15 28.48
C LEU A 728 -4.36 34.97 29.77
N SER A 729 -4.04 34.37 30.92
CA SER A 729 -4.05 35.06 32.23
C SER A 729 -3.01 36.19 32.27
N ALA A 730 -1.80 35.92 31.78
CA ALA A 730 -0.71 36.91 31.71
C ALA A 730 -1.08 38.13 30.85
N ARG A 731 -1.96 37.96 29.86
CA ARG A 731 -2.45 39.04 28.99
C ARG A 731 -3.80 39.63 29.44
N GLY A 732 -4.28 39.29 30.63
CA GLY A 732 -5.45 39.89 31.25
C GLY A 732 -6.80 39.30 30.81
N ALA A 733 -6.83 38.05 30.33
CA ALA A 733 -8.09 37.33 30.10
C ALA A 733 -8.87 37.16 31.41
N ARG A 734 -10.18 37.42 31.39
CA ARG A 734 -11.04 37.22 32.56
C ARG A 734 -11.66 35.82 32.56
N SER A 735 -11.54 35.11 33.68
CA SER A 735 -12.34 33.92 33.96
C SER A 735 -13.78 34.36 34.20
N VAL A 736 -14.70 33.96 33.32
CA VAL A 736 -16.13 33.99 33.63
C VAL A 736 -16.49 32.57 34.04
N LYS A 737 -16.49 32.31 35.35
CA LYS A 737 -17.27 31.18 35.88
C LYS A 737 -18.74 31.54 35.74
N LEU A 738 -19.57 30.60 35.30
CA LEU A 738 -21.00 30.60 35.56
C LEU A 738 -21.22 30.41 37.07
N GLU A 739 -20.98 31.46 37.84
CA GLU A 739 -21.48 31.65 39.21
C GLU A 739 -22.45 32.84 39.16
N GLU A 740 -23.57 32.69 38.44
CA GLU A 740 -24.73 33.59 38.52
C GLU A 740 -25.99 32.80 38.14
N PHE A 741 -26.30 31.78 38.94
CA PHE A 741 -27.66 31.33 39.22
C PHE A 741 -27.70 31.00 40.72
N VAL A 742 -27.78 32.05 41.54
CA VAL A 742 -28.16 31.92 42.96
C VAL A 742 -29.43 32.72 43.14
N GLU A 743 -30.50 31.95 43.41
CA GLU A 743 -31.69 32.29 44.19
C GLU A 743 -32.53 33.51 43.77
N ASP A 744 -33.60 33.21 43.02
CA ASP A 744 -34.91 33.72 43.38
C ASP A 744 -35.93 32.56 43.21
N PRO A 745 -36.54 32.02 44.29
CA PRO A 745 -37.51 30.94 44.19
C PRO A 745 -38.86 31.52 43.77
N ILE A 746 -39.04 31.76 42.47
CA ILE A 746 -40.37 31.99 41.91
C ILE A 746 -40.80 30.76 41.13
N ALA A 747 -41.86 30.17 41.67
CA ALA A 747 -42.56 29.00 41.21
C ALA A 747 -42.88 28.99 39.70
N THR A 748 -42.82 27.76 39.15
CA THR A 748 -43.61 27.25 38.01
C THR A 748 -43.43 27.92 36.64
N GLN A 749 -42.67 27.29 35.73
CA GLN A 749 -43.23 26.68 34.50
C GLN A 749 -42.15 25.95 33.66
N ASP A 750 -42.32 24.62 33.59
CA ASP A 750 -41.85 23.62 32.62
C ASP A 750 -40.42 23.66 32.03
N GLU A 751 -39.52 22.88 32.64
CA GLU A 751 -38.29 22.36 32.01
C GLU A 751 -38.58 21.52 30.75
N ASN A 752 -39.82 21.02 30.60
CA ASN A 752 -40.26 20.31 29.40
C ASN A 752 -40.40 21.22 28.17
N ASP A 753 -40.59 22.54 28.33
CA ASP A 753 -40.76 23.45 27.18
C ASP A 753 -39.42 23.76 26.48
N ILE A 754 -38.31 23.77 27.25
CA ILE A 754 -36.96 23.93 26.68
C ILE A 754 -36.52 22.65 25.97
N ALA A 755 -36.80 21.48 26.55
CA ALA A 755 -36.54 20.19 25.91
C ALA A 755 -37.41 19.98 24.66
N ALA A 756 -38.68 20.40 24.69
CA ALA A 756 -39.59 20.33 23.53
C ALA A 756 -39.16 21.29 22.41
N ARG A 757 -38.70 22.50 22.72
CA ARG A 757 -38.13 23.44 21.73
C ARG A 757 -36.80 22.97 21.14
N LEU A 758 -36.00 22.24 21.91
CA LEU A 758 -34.78 21.56 21.41
C LEU A 758 -35.13 20.37 20.51
N TYR A 759 -36.18 19.63 20.82
CA TYR A 759 -36.67 18.51 20.01
C TYR A 759 -37.32 18.97 18.69
N ASP A 760 -38.12 20.03 18.72
CA ASP A 760 -38.72 20.65 17.52
C ASP A 760 -37.71 21.40 16.64
N TRP A 761 -36.56 21.80 17.19
CA TRP A 761 -35.46 22.38 16.41
C TRP A 761 -34.50 21.31 15.83
N LEU A 762 -34.48 20.11 16.42
CA LEU A 762 -33.69 18.95 15.97
C LEU A 762 -34.43 18.05 14.94
N HIS A 763 -35.67 18.38 14.56
CA HIS A 763 -36.48 17.72 13.51
C HIS A 763 -36.89 18.69 12.38
#